data_AF-A0A966P5X4-F1
#
_entry.id   AF-A0A966P5X4-F1
#
_cell.length_a   1.000
_cell.length_b   1.000
_cell.length_c   1.000
_cell.angle_alpha   90.00
_cell.angle_beta   90.00
_cell.angle_gamma   90.00
#
_symmetry.space_group_name_H-M   'P 1'
#
loop_
_entity.id
_entity.type
_entity.pdbx_description
1 polymer ?
#
loop_
_entity_poly.entity_id
_entity_poly.type
_entity_poly.pdbx_seq_one_letter_code
_entity_poly.pdbx_strand_id
1 'polypeptide(L)'
;MRSRILWIFLLLSFFAQAQPTEISRPTVGFVPNQGQWPAEVLAQLPTETARIWILQDGLRFTLRGPSEEDSSDLFVFTEHFQGAQSGRFTGLGGLPGHLSYFFPSGSAAMVPHFASAAIDGLYPGVTLELELSPDGFLKTTWVGESPEDLRAVASQFEGVEHGEAQGRILRFAYPAGVLEIDLPDAQGSRGSVPAQWRRNASTWAPVARSADRIDPVYRFSTFSGSVSDNFGYTATYDLQGRTWIGGIAFGAQFPVVNGVQSSYAGGGTDVALMLFSPDGTSLLCGTYFGGGNREQPHSMMVGPNGDLVVMGVTGSSNLPHPLNSYDTTFSGATSINGGGQTFNQGSDIYVLRLDSTGSLLQGMTYLGGSGNDGINANMAMNYGDQARGEVLVASDGIYIASSTLSTNFPITLAGHHGLQDGIVAKLSPGLDNLIWSSYYGGSSADGIFGAALHEHQGQLKLFTVGATLSDSLGSSTSHQPLRQGLGDAWVQRINATTGLLERTTYLGTTGPDLGYLIAQNPEGAYKAVGDSSAIAIVGNTKGILTTTPGLWGQAMASQYMAWLGYDLDTLYRLQTFGSGTTSSINCSPTAFMMDGCGSLYFSGWGGLANNGGNTQNLFTTPNAYQSTTDGSDFYFLVLNRKGAPLYASYFGGAPSYEHVDGGTSRFDPEGVIHQAICAGCGGNSALPVFPHNAYSLTNNAGNCNMAAVQIAFALQSADVDLNLAADTLCAGNQAFLSGTLGLADSVYIDWGDGSIVGGNMQPPYNHTYGLAGPFVITVEAYDTVCATQASQQISIFISTPDPPKAAMNLVYDRCDTALHVELHPTDSLVSQALLVLWGDGNSHYERMQCPLIHDYRGIYGPITITLIALDTLCGAADTAYYVVTFRPPLGEINGEVLVNPCGNEPLMYGEAYANYATQILWYPAGFSSPPLRGRERFWTVGGPGEYTVAVVAWDSLCDRRDTVFWTYEVLPIDDPDAIQFPNMFSPNNDGINDAFRLSESGAQALSDLALTVYDRWGQKVFATTDPAFAWDGRFRNRPLLDGVYFYVAQWTTSCGISGEAHGAVTLNKTLP
;
A
#
# COMPACT_ATOMS: atom_id res chain seq x y z
N MET A 1 49.19 21.28 21.91
CA MET A 1 49.34 22.54 21.15
C MET A 1 48.42 22.50 19.94
N ARG A 2 47.83 23.64 19.60
CA ARG A 2 46.76 23.87 18.61
C ARG A 2 47.19 23.62 17.15
N SER A 3 46.16 23.53 16.27
CA SER A 3 46.08 23.97 14.84
C SER A 3 46.07 22.81 13.82
N ARG A 4 44.94 22.43 13.19
CA ARG A 4 44.08 23.04 12.13
C ARG A 4 44.52 22.70 10.68
N ILE A 5 43.52 22.33 9.85
CA ILE A 5 43.36 22.47 8.36
C ILE A 5 44.05 21.39 7.50
N LEU A 6 43.53 20.80 6.40
CA LEU A 6 42.22 20.75 5.69
C LEU A 6 42.40 19.81 4.44
N TRP A 7 41.51 18.82 4.27
CA TRP A 7 40.89 18.26 3.03
C TRP A 7 41.62 17.52 1.87
N ILE A 8 40.90 16.46 1.40
CA ILE A 8 40.72 15.86 0.04
C ILE A 8 41.26 14.44 -0.28
N PHE A 9 40.26 13.53 -0.41
CA PHE A 9 40.06 12.33 -1.28
C PHE A 9 41.03 11.13 -1.28
N LEU A 10 40.52 9.94 -0.93
CA LEU A 10 40.18 8.91 -1.92
C LEU A 10 39.25 7.82 -1.35
N LEU A 11 38.21 7.50 -2.12
CA LEU A 11 37.30 6.37 -1.96
C LEU A 11 38.01 5.02 -2.15
N LEU A 12 37.63 4.02 -1.36
CA LEU A 12 37.63 2.61 -1.73
C LEU A 12 36.48 1.93 -0.97
N SER A 13 35.26 2.09 -1.52
CA SER A 13 34.09 1.30 -1.18
C SER A 13 34.23 -0.07 -1.86
N PHE A 14 34.64 -1.08 -1.09
CA PHE A 14 34.32 -2.47 -1.40
C PHE A 14 32.84 -2.69 -1.03
N PHE A 15 31.94 -2.33 -1.94
CA PHE A 15 30.64 -3.01 -1.99
C PHE A 15 30.86 -4.22 -2.89
N ALA A 16 30.88 -5.41 -2.30
CA ALA A 16 30.65 -6.63 -3.04
C ALA A 16 29.27 -6.50 -3.70
N GLN A 17 29.21 -6.53 -5.03
CA GLN A 17 27.96 -6.75 -5.76
C GLN A 17 27.44 -8.13 -5.36
N ALA A 18 26.51 -8.17 -4.41
CA ALA A 18 25.61 -9.31 -4.31
C ALA A 18 24.72 -9.26 -5.56
N GLN A 19 24.80 -10.27 -6.41
CA GLN A 19 23.83 -10.45 -7.49
C GLN A 19 22.45 -10.68 -6.87
N PRO A 20 21.36 -10.14 -7.45
CA PRO A 20 20.01 -10.47 -7.01
C PRO A 20 19.81 -11.99 -7.11
N THR A 21 19.21 -12.59 -6.09
CA THR A 21 18.82 -14.00 -6.08
C THR A 21 17.60 -14.14 -6.98
N GLU A 22 17.82 -14.51 -8.24
CA GLU A 22 16.75 -14.82 -9.19
C GLU A 22 15.89 -15.99 -8.67
N ILE A 23 14.57 -15.85 -8.75
CA ILE A 23 13.67 -16.99 -8.61
C ILE A 23 13.84 -17.83 -9.88
N SER A 24 14.57 -18.92 -9.77
CA SER A 24 14.92 -19.81 -10.89
C SER A 24 13.68 -20.52 -11.47
N ARG A 25 13.78 -20.98 -12.72
CA ARG A 25 12.66 -21.56 -13.50
C ARG A 25 11.87 -22.61 -12.73
N PRO A 26 10.53 -22.58 -12.75
CA PRO A 26 9.73 -23.64 -12.17
C PRO A 26 9.85 -24.93 -13.00
N THR A 27 10.04 -26.05 -12.32
CA THR A 27 9.99 -27.40 -12.93
C THR A 27 8.55 -27.88 -13.16
N VAL A 28 7.57 -27.17 -12.58
CA VAL A 28 6.13 -27.49 -12.53
C VAL A 28 5.34 -26.18 -12.39
N GLY A 29 4.19 -26.03 -13.06
CA GLY A 29 3.34 -24.83 -12.96
C GLY A 29 2.60 -24.69 -11.63
N PHE A 30 1.61 -23.80 -11.57
CA PHE A 30 0.73 -23.63 -10.40
C PHE A 30 -0.06 -24.91 -10.12
N VAL A 31 0.02 -25.42 -8.90
CA VAL A 31 -0.60 -26.68 -8.46
C VAL A 31 -1.73 -26.38 -7.46
N PRO A 32 -2.99 -26.72 -7.76
CA PRO A 32 -4.12 -26.48 -6.86
C PRO A 32 -4.09 -27.42 -5.65
N ASN A 33 -4.54 -26.93 -4.49
CA ASN A 33 -4.67 -27.76 -3.28
C ASN A 33 -5.84 -28.76 -3.41
N GLN A 34 -5.53 -30.06 -3.41
CA GLN A 34 -6.47 -31.18 -3.40
C GLN A 34 -6.43 -31.93 -2.05
N GLY A 35 -5.98 -31.25 -0.99
CA GLY A 35 -5.81 -31.80 0.35
C GLY A 35 -4.36 -32.14 0.72
N GLN A 36 -3.40 -31.87 -0.17
CA GLN A 36 -1.98 -32.08 0.11
C GLN A 36 -1.38 -31.04 1.09
N TRP A 37 -2.06 -29.91 1.30
CA TRP A 37 -1.63 -28.82 2.21
C TRP A 37 -2.78 -28.37 3.10
N PRO A 38 -2.50 -27.61 4.20
CA PRO A 38 -3.55 -27.03 5.05
C PRO A 38 -4.59 -26.23 4.26
N ALA A 39 -5.82 -26.15 4.77
CA ALA A 39 -6.96 -25.57 4.06
C ALA A 39 -6.79 -24.07 3.72
N GLU A 40 -5.91 -23.36 4.43
CA GLU A 40 -5.52 -21.98 4.15
C GLU A 40 -4.77 -21.82 2.82
N VAL A 41 -4.17 -22.90 2.28
CA VAL A 41 -3.44 -22.89 1.01
C VAL A 41 -4.41 -23.24 -0.12
N LEU A 42 -4.59 -22.34 -1.07
CA LEU A 42 -5.37 -22.56 -2.28
C LEU A 42 -4.56 -23.29 -3.36
N ALA A 43 -3.29 -22.94 -3.51
CA ALA A 43 -2.38 -23.51 -4.50
C ALA A 43 -0.91 -23.26 -4.13
N GLN A 44 0.01 -23.91 -4.84
CA GLN A 44 1.45 -23.68 -4.71
C GLN A 44 2.08 -23.56 -6.10
N LEU A 45 3.04 -22.64 -6.23
CA LEU A 45 3.99 -22.60 -7.33
C LEU A 45 5.38 -22.98 -6.82
N PRO A 46 5.87 -24.18 -7.15
CA PRO A 46 7.22 -24.60 -6.80
C PRO A 46 8.25 -24.09 -7.81
N THR A 47 9.30 -23.44 -7.34
CA THR A 47 10.47 -23.06 -8.14
C THR A 47 11.74 -23.73 -7.62
N GLU A 48 12.85 -23.64 -8.35
CA GLU A 48 14.11 -24.25 -7.94
C GLU A 48 14.72 -23.58 -6.69
N THR A 49 14.53 -22.26 -6.53
CA THR A 49 15.08 -21.46 -5.40
C THR A 49 14.02 -20.99 -4.39
N ALA A 50 12.73 -21.14 -4.71
CA ALA A 50 11.62 -20.68 -3.86
C ALA A 50 10.40 -21.63 -3.91
N ARG A 51 9.53 -21.49 -2.91
CA ARG A 51 8.14 -21.97 -3.01
C ARG A 51 7.22 -20.82 -2.73
N ILE A 52 6.26 -20.62 -3.62
CA ILE A 52 5.24 -19.59 -3.48
C ILE A 52 3.94 -20.30 -3.15
N TRP A 53 3.38 -19.97 -2.00
CA TRP A 53 2.14 -20.51 -1.47
C TRP A 53 1.06 -19.47 -1.65
N ILE A 54 0.00 -19.85 -2.35
CA ILE A 54 -1.16 -19.01 -2.57
C ILE A 54 -2.12 -19.30 -1.43
N LEU A 55 -2.31 -18.33 -0.56
CA LEU A 55 -3.20 -18.42 0.60
C LEU A 55 -4.59 -17.90 0.26
N GLN A 56 -5.55 -18.11 1.17
CA GLN A 56 -6.90 -17.56 1.03
C GLN A 56 -6.95 -16.02 1.09
N ASP A 57 -5.96 -15.41 1.73
CA ASP A 57 -5.88 -13.99 2.08
C ASP A 57 -4.50 -13.38 1.76
N GLY A 58 -3.66 -14.05 0.96
CA GLY A 58 -2.30 -13.59 0.74
C GLY A 58 -1.40 -14.51 -0.08
N LEU A 59 -0.13 -14.15 -0.15
CA LEU A 59 0.94 -14.94 -0.76
C LEU A 59 2.05 -15.17 0.26
N ARG A 60 2.48 -16.42 0.46
CA ARG A 60 3.63 -16.75 1.31
C ARG A 60 4.78 -17.27 0.46
N PHE A 61 5.96 -16.76 0.70
CA PHE A 61 7.17 -17.13 -0.02
C PHE A 61 8.12 -17.85 0.94
N THR A 62 8.67 -18.97 0.49
CA THR A 62 9.67 -19.75 1.23
C THR A 62 10.93 -19.83 0.37
N LEU A 63 11.96 -19.10 0.75
CA LEU A 63 13.21 -18.94 0.01
C LEU A 63 14.32 -19.79 0.64
N ARG A 64 15.16 -20.39 -0.20
CA ARG A 64 16.30 -21.20 0.25
C ARG A 64 17.52 -20.31 0.54
N GLY A 65 18.20 -20.55 1.67
CA GLY A 65 19.47 -19.89 2.00
C GLY A 65 20.64 -20.28 1.08
N PRO A 66 21.78 -19.56 1.14
CA PRO A 66 22.85 -19.62 0.14
C PRO A 66 23.90 -20.73 0.38
N SER A 67 23.86 -21.49 1.49
CA SER A 67 24.81 -22.58 1.74
C SER A 67 24.22 -23.94 1.33
N GLU A 68 24.94 -24.68 0.48
CA GLU A 68 24.58 -26.05 0.10
C GLU A 68 24.66 -27.05 1.29
N GLU A 69 25.32 -26.67 2.39
CA GLU A 69 25.61 -27.56 3.53
C GLU A 69 24.60 -27.51 4.68
N ASP A 70 23.77 -26.46 4.82
CA ASP A 70 22.79 -26.34 5.91
C ASP A 70 21.36 -26.13 5.39
N SER A 71 20.64 -27.23 5.24
CA SER A 71 19.24 -27.26 4.77
C SER A 71 18.20 -26.64 5.73
N SER A 72 18.63 -25.97 6.80
CA SER A 72 17.77 -25.44 7.86
C SER A 72 17.45 -23.94 7.76
N ASP A 73 18.18 -23.17 6.95
CA ASP A 73 17.96 -21.71 6.85
C ASP A 73 16.99 -21.39 5.71
N LEU A 74 15.69 -21.50 6.02
CA LEU A 74 14.60 -21.04 5.16
C LEU A 74 14.19 -19.63 5.57
N PHE A 75 14.24 -18.69 4.62
CA PHE A 75 13.66 -17.37 4.82
C PHE A 75 12.18 -17.40 4.38
N VAL A 76 11.27 -17.02 5.28
CA VAL A 76 9.84 -16.99 5.03
C VAL A 76 9.35 -15.58 5.18
N PHE A 77 8.64 -15.07 4.17
CA PHE A 77 7.84 -13.87 4.30
C PHE A 77 6.44 -14.11 3.75
N THR A 78 5.47 -13.37 4.29
CA THR A 78 4.07 -13.47 3.88
C THR A 78 3.55 -12.08 3.52
N GLU A 79 2.96 -11.96 2.35
CA GLU A 79 2.13 -10.84 1.93
C GLU A 79 0.68 -11.15 2.32
N HIS A 80 0.10 -10.35 3.21
CA HIS A 80 -1.28 -10.42 3.63
C HIS A 80 -2.10 -9.33 2.96
N PHE A 81 -3.15 -9.69 2.25
CA PHE A 81 -4.11 -8.77 1.64
C PHE A 81 -5.10 -8.28 2.69
N GLN A 82 -4.98 -7.01 3.08
CA GLN A 82 -5.76 -6.41 4.15
C GLN A 82 -7.23 -6.31 3.75
N GLY A 83 -8.12 -6.85 4.59
CA GLY A 83 -9.56 -6.83 4.34
C GLY A 83 -10.03 -7.79 3.24
N ALA A 84 -9.16 -8.65 2.72
CA ALA A 84 -9.53 -9.65 1.73
C ALA A 84 -10.43 -10.74 2.33
N GLN A 85 -11.36 -11.24 1.52
CA GLN A 85 -12.16 -12.44 1.81
C GLN A 85 -11.45 -13.70 1.30
N SER A 86 -11.95 -14.89 1.63
CA SER A 86 -11.41 -16.14 1.07
C SER A 86 -11.63 -16.22 -0.45
N GLY A 87 -10.55 -16.01 -1.21
CA GLY A 87 -10.57 -16.09 -2.67
C GLY A 87 -10.77 -17.50 -3.21
N ARG A 88 -11.23 -17.60 -4.46
CA ARG A 88 -11.37 -18.85 -5.20
C ARG A 88 -10.28 -18.97 -6.26
N PHE A 89 -9.47 -20.02 -6.16
CA PHE A 89 -8.43 -20.32 -7.15
C PHE A 89 -9.01 -20.91 -8.44
N THR A 90 -8.52 -20.40 -9.56
CA THR A 90 -8.76 -20.89 -10.93
C THR A 90 -7.41 -21.03 -11.63
N GLY A 91 -7.07 -22.24 -12.10
CA GLY A 91 -5.86 -22.47 -12.89
C GLY A 91 -6.08 -22.16 -14.37
N LEU A 92 -5.13 -21.47 -15.00
CA LEU A 92 -5.19 -21.02 -16.40
C LEU A 92 -4.02 -21.58 -17.21
N GLY A 93 -4.26 -21.92 -18.49
CA GLY A 93 -3.22 -22.49 -19.36
C GLY A 93 -2.68 -23.83 -18.84
N GLY A 94 -3.53 -24.86 -18.78
CA GLY A 94 -3.15 -26.18 -18.27
C GLY A 94 -1.92 -26.75 -18.96
N LEU A 95 -0.93 -27.18 -18.17
CA LEU A 95 0.33 -27.71 -18.66
C LEU A 95 0.28 -29.24 -18.81
N PRO A 96 1.01 -29.82 -19.78
CA PRO A 96 1.06 -31.26 -19.96
C PRO A 96 1.71 -31.96 -18.75
N GLY A 97 1.21 -33.15 -18.40
CA GLY A 97 1.64 -33.92 -17.23
C GLY A 97 0.72 -33.76 -16.02
N HIS A 98 0.87 -34.66 -15.04
CA HIS A 98 0.16 -34.59 -13.76
C HIS A 98 1.09 -34.98 -12.62
N LEU A 99 0.80 -34.47 -11.43
CA LEU A 99 1.55 -34.74 -10.21
C LEU A 99 0.81 -35.72 -9.31
N SER A 100 1.56 -36.47 -8.51
CA SER A 100 0.99 -37.33 -7.47
C SER A 100 1.70 -37.07 -6.15
N TYR A 101 0.92 -36.79 -5.11
CA TYR A 101 1.37 -36.48 -3.77
C TYR A 101 0.97 -37.59 -2.81
N PHE A 102 1.89 -37.99 -1.94
CA PHE A 102 1.65 -38.88 -0.81
C PHE A 102 1.94 -38.11 0.47
N PHE A 103 0.97 -38.03 1.38
CA PHE A 103 1.08 -37.29 2.64
C PHE A 103 0.44 -38.09 3.78
N PRO A 104 0.76 -37.79 5.06
CA PRO A 104 0.40 -38.68 6.19
C PRO A 104 -1.10 -38.96 6.33
N SER A 105 -1.96 -38.06 5.88
CA SER A 105 -3.42 -38.17 5.91
C SER A 105 -4.05 -38.76 4.64
N GLY A 106 -3.29 -39.06 3.57
CA GLY A 106 -3.82 -39.59 2.32
C GLY A 106 -2.92 -39.41 1.10
N SER A 107 -3.51 -39.40 -0.09
CA SER A 107 -2.81 -39.17 -1.34
C SER A 107 -3.67 -38.38 -2.32
N ALA A 108 -3.06 -37.48 -3.08
CA ALA A 108 -3.68 -36.80 -4.20
C ALA A 108 -2.97 -37.24 -5.49
N ALA A 109 -3.66 -37.96 -6.35
CA ALA A 109 -3.11 -38.47 -7.61
C ALA A 109 -3.69 -37.69 -8.80
N MET A 110 -2.94 -37.62 -9.89
CA MET A 110 -3.34 -36.94 -11.13
C MET A 110 -3.69 -35.45 -10.92
N VAL A 111 -2.95 -34.74 -10.07
CA VAL A 111 -3.15 -33.31 -9.82
C VAL A 111 -2.65 -32.53 -11.05
N PRO A 112 -3.51 -31.73 -11.71
CA PRO A 112 -3.10 -30.89 -12.84
C PRO A 112 -2.28 -29.70 -12.37
N HIS A 113 -1.54 -29.09 -13.29
CA HIS A 113 -0.76 -27.88 -13.05
C HIS A 113 -0.92 -26.89 -14.21
N PHE A 114 -0.71 -25.61 -13.93
CA PHE A 114 -1.16 -24.51 -14.79
C PHE A 114 -0.06 -23.47 -15.03
N ALA A 115 -0.04 -22.86 -16.21
CA ALA A 115 0.93 -21.82 -16.56
C ALA A 115 0.71 -20.53 -15.76
N SER A 116 -0.55 -20.19 -15.49
CA SER A 116 -0.98 -19.04 -14.69
C SER A 116 -2.13 -19.41 -13.75
N ALA A 117 -2.45 -18.52 -12.82
CA ALA A 117 -3.53 -18.68 -11.87
C ALA A 117 -4.32 -17.38 -11.70
N ALA A 118 -5.62 -17.50 -11.44
CA ALA A 118 -6.48 -16.40 -11.03
C ALA A 118 -7.09 -16.69 -9.67
N ILE A 119 -7.28 -15.66 -8.86
CA ILE A 119 -7.95 -15.72 -7.57
C ILE A 119 -9.09 -14.72 -7.58
N ASP A 120 -10.31 -15.24 -7.68
CA ASP A 120 -11.52 -14.45 -7.74
C ASP A 120 -12.11 -14.24 -6.34
N GLY A 121 -12.64 -13.04 -6.07
CA GLY A 121 -13.43 -12.78 -4.86
C GLY A 121 -12.60 -12.50 -3.60
N LEU A 122 -11.31 -12.18 -3.73
CA LEU A 122 -10.52 -11.59 -2.64
C LEU A 122 -11.13 -10.24 -2.22
N TYR A 123 -11.59 -9.44 -3.19
CA TYR A 123 -12.40 -8.24 -2.99
C TYR A 123 -13.61 -8.26 -3.95
N PRO A 124 -14.72 -7.57 -3.64
CA PRO A 124 -15.87 -7.51 -4.53
C PRO A 124 -15.47 -6.97 -5.91
N GLY A 125 -15.72 -7.73 -6.98
CA GLY A 125 -15.42 -7.31 -8.36
C GLY A 125 -13.94 -7.27 -8.75
N VAL A 126 -13.04 -7.81 -7.91
CA VAL A 126 -11.59 -7.83 -8.17
C VAL A 126 -11.07 -9.27 -8.28
N THR A 127 -10.26 -9.51 -9.31
CA THR A 127 -9.53 -10.75 -9.55
C THR A 127 -8.03 -10.50 -9.44
N LEU A 128 -7.31 -11.35 -8.71
CA LEU A 128 -5.85 -11.37 -8.71
C LEU A 128 -5.36 -12.41 -9.71
N GLU A 129 -4.68 -11.97 -10.76
CA GLU A 129 -3.99 -12.84 -11.72
C GLU A 129 -2.51 -12.99 -11.34
N LEU A 130 -2.02 -14.21 -11.46
CA LEU A 130 -0.67 -14.63 -11.13
C LEU A 130 -0.06 -15.30 -12.37
N GLU A 131 1.04 -14.75 -12.84
CA GLU A 131 1.80 -15.27 -13.97
C GLU A 131 3.29 -15.30 -13.60
N LEU A 132 4.03 -16.27 -14.13
CA LEU A 132 5.49 -16.26 -13.99
C LEU A 132 6.10 -15.67 -15.27
N SER A 133 6.87 -14.61 -15.13
CA SER A 133 7.53 -13.95 -16.24
C SER A 133 8.67 -14.82 -16.82
N PRO A 134 9.10 -14.60 -18.07
CA PRO A 134 10.14 -15.40 -18.72
C PRO A 134 11.52 -15.40 -18.03
N ASP A 135 11.79 -14.36 -17.24
CA ASP A 135 12.96 -14.14 -16.38
C ASP A 135 12.78 -14.66 -14.94
N GLY A 136 11.66 -15.34 -14.63
CA GLY A 136 11.46 -16.07 -13.38
C GLY A 136 10.75 -15.31 -12.27
N PHE A 137 10.33 -14.06 -12.50
CA PHE A 137 9.59 -13.28 -11.50
C PHE A 137 8.12 -13.68 -11.47
N LEU A 138 7.53 -13.73 -10.27
CA LEU A 138 6.09 -13.83 -10.14
C LEU A 138 5.48 -12.45 -10.42
N LYS A 139 4.79 -12.32 -11.55
CA LYS A 139 3.95 -11.17 -11.88
C LYS A 139 2.59 -11.34 -11.22
N THR A 140 2.17 -10.31 -10.48
CA THR A 140 0.83 -10.18 -9.91
C THR A 140 0.09 -9.08 -10.66
N THR A 141 -1.18 -9.29 -11.01
CA THR A 141 -2.01 -8.30 -11.71
C THR A 141 -3.38 -8.25 -11.04
N TRP A 142 -3.82 -7.08 -10.61
CA TRP A 142 -5.14 -6.89 -10.04
C TRP A 142 -6.08 -6.35 -11.13
N VAL A 143 -7.11 -7.12 -11.42
CA VAL A 143 -8.11 -6.82 -12.45
C VAL A 143 -9.41 -6.43 -11.75
N GLY A 144 -9.89 -5.21 -11.99
CA GLY A 144 -11.17 -4.71 -11.49
C GLY A 144 -12.04 -4.20 -12.64
N GLU A 145 -13.36 -4.12 -12.44
CA GLU A 145 -14.26 -3.55 -13.45
C GLU A 145 -14.04 -2.04 -13.63
N SER A 146 -13.60 -1.37 -12.56
CA SER A 146 -13.25 0.05 -12.48
C SER A 146 -11.97 0.32 -11.66
N PRO A 147 -11.30 1.48 -11.88
CA PRO A 147 -10.19 1.91 -11.01
C PRO A 147 -10.57 2.07 -9.52
N GLU A 148 -11.85 2.27 -9.22
CA GLU A 148 -12.35 2.40 -7.84
C GLU A 148 -12.31 1.07 -7.08
N ASP A 149 -12.54 -0.06 -7.77
CA ASP A 149 -12.51 -1.41 -7.18
C ASP A 149 -11.11 -1.75 -6.65
N LEU A 150 -10.07 -1.18 -7.28
CA LEU A 150 -8.67 -1.43 -6.95
C LEU A 150 -8.16 -0.60 -5.76
N ARG A 151 -8.91 0.41 -5.31
CA ARG A 151 -8.54 1.22 -4.12
C ARG A 151 -8.65 0.46 -2.80
N ALA A 152 -9.39 -0.64 -2.77
CA ALA A 152 -9.52 -1.50 -1.60
C ALA A 152 -8.32 -2.45 -1.40
N VAL A 153 -7.47 -2.62 -2.41
CA VAL A 153 -6.32 -3.54 -2.37
C VAL A 153 -5.18 -2.93 -1.55
N ALA A 154 -4.80 -3.58 -0.45
CA ALA A 154 -3.66 -3.17 0.37
C ALA A 154 -2.89 -4.40 0.88
N SER A 155 -1.55 -4.34 0.82
CA SER A 155 -0.68 -5.45 1.22
C SER A 155 0.08 -5.13 2.50
N GLN A 156 0.09 -6.08 3.44
CA GLN A 156 0.95 -6.07 4.62
C GLN A 156 1.97 -7.19 4.50
N PHE A 157 3.26 -6.84 4.61
CA PHE A 157 4.34 -7.81 4.54
C PHE A 157 4.80 -8.19 5.95
N GLU A 158 4.78 -9.49 6.25
CA GLU A 158 5.27 -10.11 7.49
C GLU A 158 6.56 -10.90 7.21
N GLY A 159 7.54 -10.85 8.12
CA GLY A 159 8.83 -11.55 7.96
C GLY A 159 9.94 -10.71 7.31
N VAL A 160 9.73 -9.40 7.12
CA VAL A 160 10.71 -8.44 6.56
C VAL A 160 10.84 -7.22 7.45
N GLU A 161 12.08 -6.75 7.71
CA GLU A 161 12.33 -5.64 8.65
C GLU A 161 12.45 -4.26 7.96
N HIS A 162 12.80 -4.21 6.67
CA HIS A 162 12.97 -2.97 5.91
C HIS A 162 12.64 -3.16 4.41
N GLY A 163 11.63 -2.43 3.93
CA GLY A 163 11.31 -2.29 2.51
C GLY A 163 11.68 -0.89 1.99
N GLU A 164 12.26 -0.79 0.80
CA GLU A 164 12.49 0.48 0.09
C GLU A 164 11.89 0.40 -1.31
N ALA A 165 11.01 1.34 -1.66
CA ALA A 165 10.45 1.44 -3.00
C ALA A 165 11.32 2.32 -3.90
N GLN A 166 11.66 1.83 -5.08
CA GLN A 166 12.37 2.56 -6.13
C GLN A 166 11.62 2.40 -7.46
N GLY A 167 10.79 3.38 -7.81
CA GLY A 167 9.93 3.27 -9.00
C GLY A 167 8.82 2.24 -8.78
N ARG A 168 8.76 1.21 -9.63
CA ARG A 168 7.82 0.09 -9.50
C ARG A 168 8.31 -1.02 -8.56
N ILE A 169 9.60 -1.07 -8.26
CA ILE A 169 10.19 -2.16 -7.48
C ILE A 169 10.17 -1.81 -5.98
N LEU A 170 9.62 -2.71 -5.16
CA LEU A 170 9.76 -2.73 -3.70
C LEU A 170 10.87 -3.72 -3.31
N ARG A 171 11.92 -3.23 -2.64
CA ARG A 171 13.12 -4.00 -2.28
C ARG A 171 13.13 -4.36 -0.81
N PHE A 172 13.39 -5.63 -0.49
CA PHE A 172 13.62 -6.13 0.86
C PHE A 172 15.00 -6.76 0.99
N ALA A 173 15.81 -6.28 1.93
CA ALA A 173 17.06 -6.95 2.26
C ALA A 173 16.79 -8.16 3.16
N TYR A 174 17.42 -9.30 2.86
CA TYR A 174 17.38 -10.50 3.70
C TYR A 174 18.78 -11.12 3.78
N PRO A 175 19.07 -12.06 4.71
CA PRO A 175 20.43 -12.52 5.00
C PRO A 175 21.23 -13.07 3.80
N ALA A 176 20.57 -13.48 2.71
CA ALA A 176 21.19 -14.03 1.52
C ALA A 176 21.18 -13.11 0.28
N GLY A 177 20.59 -11.91 0.35
CA GLY A 177 20.47 -11.04 -0.82
C GLY A 177 19.43 -9.91 -0.67
N VAL A 178 18.99 -9.40 -1.81
CA VAL A 178 17.90 -8.41 -1.92
C VAL A 178 16.79 -9.04 -2.74
N LEU A 179 15.59 -9.04 -2.18
CA LEU A 179 14.37 -9.44 -2.86
C LEU A 179 13.74 -8.19 -3.50
N GLU A 180 13.31 -8.31 -4.74
CA GLU A 180 12.63 -7.27 -5.50
C GLU A 180 11.20 -7.72 -5.81
N ILE A 181 10.21 -6.90 -5.49
CA ILE A 181 8.79 -7.13 -5.80
C ILE A 181 8.33 -6.02 -6.73
N ASP A 182 7.94 -6.34 -7.95
CA ASP A 182 7.37 -5.35 -8.87
C ASP A 182 5.96 -4.93 -8.43
N LEU A 183 5.59 -3.71 -8.80
CA LEU A 183 4.28 -3.16 -8.50
C LEU A 183 3.22 -3.90 -9.32
N PRO A 184 2.10 -4.33 -8.71
CA PRO A 184 1.03 -4.98 -9.45
C PRO A 184 0.43 -4.05 -10.51
N ASP A 185 0.18 -4.58 -11.71
CA ASP A 185 -0.56 -3.85 -12.73
C ASP A 185 -2.05 -3.80 -12.35
N ALA A 186 -2.63 -2.60 -12.42
CA ALA A 186 -4.05 -2.35 -12.18
C ALA A 186 -4.75 -2.21 -13.54
N GLN A 187 -5.67 -3.11 -13.90
CA GLN A 187 -6.49 -2.96 -15.11
C GLN A 187 -7.92 -2.55 -14.75
N GLY A 188 -8.42 -1.50 -15.41
CA GLY A 188 -9.84 -1.18 -15.47
C GLY A 188 -10.40 -1.36 -16.88
N SER A 189 -11.72 -1.21 -17.04
CA SER A 189 -12.42 -1.31 -18.34
C SER A 189 -11.95 -0.35 -19.45
N ARG A 190 -11.04 0.59 -19.16
CA ARG A 190 -10.43 1.55 -20.12
C ARG A 190 -8.90 1.40 -20.29
N GLY A 191 -8.26 0.37 -19.70
CA GLY A 191 -6.81 0.15 -19.78
C GLY A 191 -6.11 0.08 -18.42
N SER A 192 -4.77 0.06 -18.46
CA SER A 192 -3.92 0.02 -17.26
C SER A 192 -3.93 1.36 -16.52
N VAL A 193 -4.06 1.31 -15.19
CA VAL A 193 -3.93 2.44 -14.28
C VAL A 193 -2.49 2.41 -13.72
N PRO A 194 -1.65 3.41 -14.00
CA PRO A 194 -0.33 3.48 -13.40
C PRO A 194 -0.47 3.53 -11.88
N ALA A 195 0.30 2.73 -11.15
CA ALA A 195 0.29 2.76 -9.69
C ALA A 195 1.68 3.15 -9.14
N GLN A 196 1.78 3.36 -7.83
CA GLN A 196 3.06 3.42 -7.10
C GLN A 196 2.93 2.76 -5.73
N TRP A 197 4.05 2.25 -5.20
CA TRP A 197 4.12 1.79 -3.82
C TRP A 197 4.03 2.97 -2.85
N ARG A 198 2.95 3.06 -2.07
CA ARG A 198 2.81 4.00 -0.96
C ARG A 198 2.98 3.26 0.35
N ARG A 199 3.91 3.72 1.19
CA ARG A 199 4.06 3.22 2.56
C ARG A 199 3.10 3.95 3.50
N ASN A 200 2.32 3.20 4.27
CA ASN A 200 1.57 3.72 5.42
C ASN A 200 1.93 2.91 6.66
N ALA A 201 2.67 3.51 7.60
CA ALA A 201 3.26 2.81 8.75
C ALA A 201 4.08 1.55 8.34
N SER A 202 3.59 0.34 8.67
CA SER A 202 4.18 -0.96 8.33
C SER A 202 3.55 -1.62 7.09
N THR A 203 2.64 -0.95 6.38
CA THR A 203 1.92 -1.48 5.20
C THR A 203 2.36 -0.79 3.92
N TRP A 204 2.30 -1.51 2.80
CA TRP A 204 2.61 -1.01 1.45
C TRP A 204 1.38 -1.20 0.57
N ALA A 205 0.84 -0.10 0.03
CA ALA A 205 -0.32 -0.14 -0.84
C ALA A 205 0.08 0.27 -2.27
N PRO A 206 -0.36 -0.46 -3.31
CA PRO A 206 -0.36 0.07 -4.66
C PRO A 206 -1.41 1.20 -4.74
N VAL A 207 -0.98 2.42 -5.03
CA VAL A 207 -1.89 3.56 -5.18
C VAL A 207 -1.85 4.02 -6.62
N ALA A 208 -3.02 4.08 -7.26
CA ALA A 208 -3.21 4.68 -8.57
C ALA A 208 -2.57 6.09 -8.61
N ARG A 209 -1.85 6.38 -9.68
CA ARG A 209 -1.04 7.58 -9.81
C ARG A 209 -1.76 8.64 -10.62
N SER A 210 -1.46 9.90 -10.31
CA SER A 210 -1.81 11.05 -11.14
C SER A 210 -1.14 11.02 -12.53
N ALA A 211 -1.90 11.47 -13.53
CA ALA A 211 -1.62 11.43 -14.98
C ALA A 211 -0.36 12.18 -15.53
N ASP A 212 0.57 12.61 -14.69
CA ASP A 212 1.75 13.37 -15.14
C ASP A 212 2.89 12.50 -15.74
N ARG A 213 2.69 11.17 -15.85
CA ARG A 213 3.68 10.22 -16.36
C ARG A 213 2.99 9.12 -17.18
N ILE A 214 3.36 8.97 -18.44
CA ILE A 214 2.94 7.85 -19.30
C ILE A 214 3.65 6.57 -18.83
N ASP A 215 2.90 5.54 -18.44
CA ASP A 215 3.41 4.17 -18.26
C ASP A 215 2.82 3.31 -19.39
N PRO A 216 3.59 3.00 -20.46
CA PRO A 216 3.03 2.29 -21.61
C PRO A 216 2.60 0.87 -21.25
N VAL A 217 1.49 0.43 -21.83
CA VAL A 217 1.03 -0.96 -21.72
C VAL A 217 1.59 -1.75 -22.89
N TYR A 218 2.54 -2.63 -22.58
CA TYR A 218 3.12 -3.59 -23.50
C TYR A 218 2.10 -4.71 -23.75
N ARG A 219 1.30 -4.60 -24.82
CA ARG A 219 0.18 -5.53 -25.11
C ARG A 219 0.69 -6.87 -25.61
N PHE A 220 1.44 -6.86 -26.72
CA PHE A 220 2.14 -8.04 -27.19
C PHE A 220 3.37 -7.71 -28.04
N SER A 221 4.28 -8.67 -28.11
CA SER A 221 5.40 -8.77 -29.04
C SER A 221 5.58 -10.23 -29.39
N THR A 222 5.57 -10.58 -30.68
CA THR A 222 5.65 -11.97 -31.16
C THR A 222 6.47 -12.06 -32.44
N PHE A 223 7.26 -13.12 -32.59
CA PHE A 223 7.87 -13.45 -33.88
C PHE A 223 6.81 -13.95 -34.87
N SER A 224 7.15 -13.93 -36.16
CA SER A 224 6.32 -14.52 -37.22
C SER A 224 6.22 -16.04 -37.09
N GLY A 225 7.18 -16.69 -36.41
CA GLY A 225 7.26 -18.15 -36.31
C GLY A 225 7.78 -18.83 -37.58
N SER A 226 8.15 -18.06 -38.61
CA SER A 226 8.71 -18.56 -39.87
C SER A 226 10.04 -19.27 -39.68
N VAL A 227 10.21 -20.37 -40.40
CA VAL A 227 11.48 -21.11 -40.52
C VAL A 227 12.35 -20.52 -41.64
N SER A 228 11.73 -19.90 -42.64
CA SER A 228 12.43 -19.13 -43.65
C SER A 228 12.91 -17.80 -43.09
N ASP A 229 14.05 -17.31 -43.58
CA ASP A 229 14.47 -15.94 -43.31
C ASP A 229 13.38 -14.98 -43.81
N ASN A 230 13.11 -13.94 -43.02
CA ASN A 230 12.06 -12.97 -43.33
C ASN A 230 12.28 -11.67 -42.57
N PHE A 231 12.02 -10.55 -43.25
CA PHE A 231 12.35 -9.20 -42.80
C PHE A 231 11.09 -8.33 -42.69
N GLY A 232 11.00 -7.49 -41.66
CA GLY A 232 9.88 -6.59 -41.40
C GLY A 232 10.05 -5.20 -42.04
N TYR A 233 8.94 -4.62 -42.51
CA TYR A 233 8.91 -3.31 -43.18
C TYR A 233 7.85 -2.38 -42.58
N THR A 234 6.58 -2.80 -42.62
CA THR A 234 5.44 -1.91 -42.40
C THR A 234 4.39 -2.58 -41.52
N ALA A 235 3.64 -1.78 -40.78
CA ALA A 235 2.56 -2.27 -39.94
C ALA A 235 1.41 -1.28 -39.89
N THR A 236 0.21 -1.81 -39.68
CA THR A 236 -1.02 -1.02 -39.50
C THR A 236 -1.97 -1.76 -38.57
N TYR A 237 -3.11 -1.15 -38.31
CA TYR A 237 -4.15 -1.67 -37.43
C TYR A 237 -5.48 -1.68 -38.17
N ASP A 238 -6.38 -2.57 -37.77
CA ASP A 238 -7.74 -2.55 -38.26
C ASP A 238 -8.72 -1.90 -37.27
N LEU A 239 -9.99 -1.86 -37.67
CA LEU A 239 -11.08 -1.25 -36.89
C LEU A 239 -11.38 -1.99 -35.56
N GLN A 240 -10.75 -3.14 -35.29
CA GLN A 240 -10.84 -3.87 -34.03
C GLN A 240 -9.56 -3.74 -33.19
N GLY A 241 -8.60 -2.91 -33.60
CA GLY A 241 -7.31 -2.75 -32.92
C GLY A 241 -6.37 -3.95 -33.11
N ARG A 242 -6.63 -4.82 -34.09
CA ARG A 242 -5.76 -5.95 -34.44
C ARG A 242 -4.60 -5.47 -35.29
N THR A 243 -3.44 -6.10 -35.13
CA THR A 243 -2.22 -5.68 -35.83
C THR A 243 -2.01 -6.45 -37.12
N TRP A 244 -1.91 -5.70 -38.22
CA TRP A 244 -1.34 -6.17 -39.48
C TRP A 244 0.16 -5.84 -39.54
N ILE A 245 0.98 -6.83 -39.86
CA ILE A 245 2.40 -6.63 -40.18
C ILE A 245 2.70 -7.08 -41.61
N GLY A 246 3.64 -6.39 -42.24
CA GLY A 246 4.06 -6.62 -43.60
C GLY A 246 5.57 -6.58 -43.73
N GLY A 247 6.09 -7.53 -44.50
CA GLY A 247 7.51 -7.71 -44.72
C GLY A 247 7.76 -8.55 -45.96
N ILE A 248 8.92 -9.21 -46.01
CA ILE A 248 9.30 -10.10 -47.09
C ILE A 248 9.76 -11.46 -46.56
N ALA A 249 9.50 -12.52 -47.31
CA ALA A 249 9.98 -13.87 -47.02
C ALA A 249 10.91 -14.37 -48.14
N PHE A 250 12.03 -14.99 -47.75
CA PHE A 250 13.08 -15.46 -48.68
C PHE A 250 12.85 -16.87 -49.22
N GLY A 251 11.76 -17.53 -48.81
CA GLY A 251 11.49 -18.90 -49.19
C GLY A 251 10.19 -19.46 -48.65
N ALA A 252 9.99 -20.75 -48.95
CA ALA A 252 8.91 -21.54 -48.38
C ALA A 252 9.07 -21.70 -46.85
N GLN A 253 8.01 -22.14 -46.18
CA GLN A 253 7.94 -22.33 -44.71
C GLN A 253 7.77 -21.03 -43.88
N PHE A 254 7.21 -19.99 -44.49
CA PHE A 254 6.52 -18.92 -43.76
C PHE A 254 5.12 -19.42 -43.32
N PRO A 255 4.58 -18.99 -42.17
CA PRO A 255 3.26 -19.44 -41.73
C PRO A 255 2.14 -18.87 -42.60
N VAL A 256 1.34 -19.77 -43.14
CA VAL A 256 0.17 -19.43 -43.95
C VAL A 256 -1.10 -19.89 -43.23
N VAL A 257 -2.02 -18.96 -43.03
CA VAL A 257 -3.33 -19.19 -42.40
C VAL A 257 -4.34 -18.30 -43.11
N ASN A 258 -5.43 -18.85 -43.65
CA ASN A 258 -6.53 -18.08 -44.27
C ASN A 258 -6.11 -17.01 -45.32
N GLY A 259 -4.93 -17.19 -45.94
CA GLY A 259 -4.30 -16.21 -46.82
C GLY A 259 -4.61 -16.42 -48.30
N VAL A 260 -4.51 -15.35 -49.07
CA VAL A 260 -4.78 -15.36 -50.52
C VAL A 260 -3.77 -16.15 -51.36
N GLN A 261 -2.51 -16.23 -50.92
CA GLN A 261 -1.46 -17.00 -51.58
C GLN A 261 -0.79 -17.92 -50.57
N SER A 262 -0.99 -19.23 -50.75
CA SER A 262 -0.56 -20.25 -49.80
C SER A 262 0.85 -20.80 -50.02
N SER A 263 1.54 -20.35 -51.08
CA SER A 263 2.86 -20.83 -51.44
C SER A 263 3.74 -19.68 -51.89
N TYR A 264 5.01 -19.73 -51.50
CA TYR A 264 6.07 -18.88 -52.00
C TYR A 264 6.19 -19.01 -53.53
N ALA A 265 6.07 -17.90 -54.26
CA ALA A 265 6.08 -17.86 -55.72
C ALA A 265 7.50 -17.96 -56.31
N GLY A 266 8.51 -17.47 -55.61
CA GLY A 266 9.92 -17.64 -56.00
C GLY A 266 10.64 -16.31 -56.20
N GLY A 267 11.62 -16.27 -57.11
CA GLY A 267 12.20 -15.00 -57.57
C GLY A 267 13.15 -14.25 -56.61
N GLY A 268 13.21 -14.66 -55.34
CA GLY A 268 14.15 -14.17 -54.34
C GLY A 268 13.45 -13.74 -53.05
N THR A 269 12.37 -12.96 -53.14
CA THR A 269 11.56 -12.53 -52.00
C THR A 269 10.12 -12.26 -52.41
N ASP A 270 9.16 -12.80 -51.68
CA ASP A 270 7.74 -12.48 -51.82
C ASP A 270 7.33 -11.59 -50.64
N VAL A 271 6.30 -10.78 -50.81
CA VAL A 271 5.68 -10.07 -49.68
C VAL A 271 5.07 -11.09 -48.72
N ALA A 272 5.24 -10.84 -47.43
CA ALA A 272 4.72 -11.65 -46.34
C ALA A 272 3.84 -10.77 -45.45
N LEU A 273 2.55 -11.12 -45.32
CA LEU A 273 1.57 -10.37 -44.53
C LEU A 273 1.00 -11.25 -43.43
N MET A 274 0.82 -10.67 -42.23
CA MET A 274 0.21 -11.36 -41.09
C MET A 274 -0.77 -10.46 -40.34
N LEU A 275 -1.85 -11.06 -39.84
CA LEU A 275 -2.82 -10.44 -38.93
C LEU A 275 -2.87 -11.23 -37.62
N PHE A 276 -2.65 -10.56 -36.50
CA PHE A 276 -2.70 -11.17 -35.16
C PHE A 276 -4.01 -10.85 -34.43
N SER A 277 -4.37 -11.69 -33.46
CA SER A 277 -5.38 -11.35 -32.47
C SER A 277 -4.97 -10.12 -31.64
N PRO A 278 -5.91 -9.38 -31.02
CA PRO A 278 -5.59 -8.18 -30.23
C PRO A 278 -4.60 -8.41 -29.08
N ASP A 279 -4.52 -9.63 -28.56
CA ASP A 279 -3.61 -10.06 -27.49
C ASP A 279 -2.30 -10.71 -28.02
N GLY A 280 -2.13 -10.82 -29.34
CA GLY A 280 -0.93 -11.38 -29.97
C GLY A 280 -0.75 -12.89 -29.81
N THR A 281 -1.70 -13.61 -29.24
CA THR A 281 -1.58 -15.06 -28.95
C THR A 281 -1.89 -15.94 -30.15
N SER A 282 -2.61 -15.42 -31.15
CA SER A 282 -3.08 -16.19 -32.31
C SER A 282 -2.81 -15.48 -33.65
N LEU A 283 -2.37 -16.25 -34.64
CA LEU A 283 -2.30 -15.81 -36.04
C LEU A 283 -3.66 -16.03 -36.72
N LEU A 284 -4.30 -14.94 -37.13
CA LEU A 284 -5.62 -14.96 -37.79
C LEU A 284 -5.51 -15.07 -39.31
N CYS A 285 -4.51 -14.40 -39.88
CA CYS A 285 -4.16 -14.49 -41.30
C CYS A 285 -2.64 -14.50 -41.46
N GLY A 286 -2.11 -15.34 -42.33
CA GLY A 286 -0.75 -15.34 -42.82
C GLY A 286 -0.76 -15.64 -44.32
N THR A 287 -0.16 -14.79 -45.15
CA THR A 287 -0.16 -14.98 -46.61
C THR A 287 1.14 -14.51 -47.22
N TYR A 288 1.52 -15.18 -48.31
CA TYR A 288 2.45 -14.59 -49.27
C TYR A 288 1.69 -13.61 -50.20
N PHE A 289 2.44 -12.79 -50.93
CA PHE A 289 1.97 -12.13 -52.15
C PHE A 289 3.19 -11.88 -53.05
N GLY A 290 3.25 -12.52 -54.21
CA GLY A 290 4.43 -12.38 -55.06
C GLY A 290 4.35 -13.09 -56.40
N GLY A 291 5.43 -12.96 -57.17
CA GLY A 291 5.55 -13.47 -58.54
C GLY A 291 6.88 -14.18 -58.80
N GLY A 292 7.37 -14.09 -60.05
CA GLY A 292 8.60 -14.75 -60.46
C GLY A 292 9.90 -14.04 -60.08
N ASN A 293 9.83 -12.86 -59.47
CA ASN A 293 10.96 -12.01 -59.05
C ASN A 293 10.70 -11.46 -57.64
N ARG A 294 11.39 -10.38 -57.24
CA ARG A 294 11.34 -9.84 -55.87
C ARG A 294 10.20 -8.84 -55.70
N GLU A 295 9.52 -8.93 -54.57
CA GLU A 295 8.54 -7.95 -54.08
C GLU A 295 8.94 -7.40 -52.70
N GLN A 296 8.52 -6.17 -52.40
CA GLN A 296 8.66 -5.55 -51.08
C GLN A 296 7.45 -4.66 -50.75
N PRO A 297 6.88 -4.73 -49.53
CA PRO A 297 5.87 -3.79 -49.09
C PRO A 297 6.50 -2.53 -48.49
N HIS A 298 6.06 -1.35 -48.91
CA HIS A 298 6.53 -0.08 -48.36
C HIS A 298 5.54 0.48 -47.33
N SER A 299 4.24 0.49 -47.64
CA SER A 299 3.25 1.00 -46.70
C SER A 299 1.94 0.24 -46.79
N MET A 300 1.23 0.20 -45.67
CA MET A 300 -0.09 -0.42 -45.55
C MET A 300 -1.05 0.49 -44.80
N MET A 301 -2.33 0.42 -45.15
CA MET A 301 -3.40 1.09 -44.40
C MET A 301 -4.69 0.29 -44.54
N VAL A 302 -5.41 0.14 -43.43
CA VAL A 302 -6.76 -0.41 -43.44
C VAL A 302 -7.75 0.70 -43.76
N GLY A 303 -8.60 0.45 -44.75
CA GLY A 303 -9.64 1.40 -45.16
C GLY A 303 -10.85 1.41 -44.23
N PRO A 304 -11.79 2.36 -44.42
CA PRO A 304 -13.01 2.46 -43.60
C PRO A 304 -13.92 1.23 -43.61
N ASN A 305 -13.78 0.35 -44.61
CA ASN A 305 -14.53 -0.91 -44.72
C ASN A 305 -13.81 -2.10 -44.08
N GLY A 306 -12.63 -1.89 -43.48
CA GLY A 306 -11.80 -2.95 -42.89
C GLY A 306 -10.85 -3.65 -43.87
N ASP A 307 -10.89 -3.30 -45.16
CA ASP A 307 -10.00 -3.88 -46.18
C ASP A 307 -8.56 -3.36 -46.02
N LEU A 308 -7.57 -4.25 -46.13
CA LEU A 308 -6.16 -3.90 -46.10
C LEU A 308 -5.68 -3.47 -47.49
N VAL A 309 -5.12 -2.27 -47.61
CA VAL A 309 -4.43 -1.82 -48.83
C VAL A 309 -2.93 -1.82 -48.57
N VAL A 310 -2.16 -2.40 -49.48
CA VAL A 310 -0.69 -2.46 -49.41
C VAL A 310 -0.12 -1.84 -50.68
N MET A 311 0.83 -0.92 -50.52
CA MET A 311 1.65 -0.39 -51.59
C MET A 311 3.10 -0.85 -51.41
N GLY A 312 3.74 -1.18 -52.51
CA GLY A 312 5.14 -1.58 -52.52
C GLY A 312 5.70 -1.59 -53.93
N VAL A 313 6.82 -2.29 -54.10
CA VAL A 313 7.47 -2.46 -55.40
C VAL A 313 7.59 -3.93 -55.78
N THR A 314 7.59 -4.18 -57.08
CA THR A 314 7.72 -5.52 -57.65
C THR A 314 8.68 -5.50 -58.83
N GLY A 315 9.47 -6.57 -58.96
CA GLY A 315 10.20 -6.89 -60.20
C GLY A 315 9.49 -7.96 -61.04
N SER A 316 8.27 -8.35 -60.69
CA SER A 316 7.52 -9.47 -61.30
C SER A 316 6.49 -8.98 -62.31
N SER A 317 6.47 -9.62 -63.47
CA SER A 317 5.47 -9.39 -64.52
C SER A 317 4.21 -10.25 -64.38
N ASN A 318 4.11 -11.04 -63.31
CA ASN A 318 3.11 -12.08 -63.13
C ASN A 318 2.52 -12.09 -61.70
N LEU A 319 2.34 -10.92 -61.08
CA LEU A 319 1.64 -10.84 -59.80
C LEU A 319 0.18 -11.28 -59.93
N PRO A 320 -0.42 -11.92 -58.91
CA PRO A 320 -1.84 -12.21 -58.90
C PRO A 320 -2.66 -10.91 -58.99
N HIS A 321 -3.58 -10.82 -59.96
CA HIS A 321 -4.41 -9.64 -60.16
C HIS A 321 -5.82 -10.00 -60.67
N PRO A 322 -6.86 -9.22 -60.31
CA PRO A 322 -8.19 -9.33 -60.94
C PRO A 322 -8.17 -8.93 -62.43
N LEU A 323 -9.22 -9.31 -63.17
CA LEU A 323 -9.34 -8.96 -64.61
C LEU A 323 -9.62 -7.47 -64.85
N ASN A 324 -10.16 -6.76 -63.86
CA ASN A 324 -10.54 -5.36 -63.95
C ASN A 324 -9.49 -4.40 -63.36
N SER A 325 -8.28 -4.87 -63.06
CA SER A 325 -7.15 -4.05 -62.65
C SER A 325 -6.90 -2.88 -63.62
N TYR A 326 -6.53 -1.71 -63.08
CA TYR A 326 -6.20 -0.53 -63.90
C TYR A 326 -5.04 -0.82 -64.87
N ASP A 327 -3.95 -1.35 -64.36
CA ASP A 327 -2.80 -1.82 -65.14
C ASP A 327 -2.41 -3.23 -64.69
N THR A 328 -2.16 -4.09 -65.67
CA THR A 328 -1.78 -5.51 -65.51
C THR A 328 -0.39 -5.78 -66.06
N THR A 329 0.34 -4.74 -66.45
CA THR A 329 1.64 -4.84 -67.10
C THR A 329 2.76 -4.29 -66.22
N PHE A 330 3.77 -5.12 -66.01
CA PHE A 330 5.07 -4.69 -65.49
C PHE A 330 5.89 -4.13 -66.65
N SER A 331 6.23 -2.85 -66.57
CA SER A 331 7.03 -2.16 -67.58
C SER A 331 8.52 -2.47 -67.41
N GLY A 332 8.99 -2.52 -66.16
CA GLY A 332 10.35 -2.88 -65.80
C GLY A 332 11.39 -1.86 -66.29
N ALA A 333 12.63 -2.05 -65.83
CA ALA A 333 13.73 -1.12 -66.10
C ALA A 333 15.11 -1.77 -65.93
N THR A 334 16.15 -0.94 -65.89
CA THR A 334 17.51 -1.38 -65.54
C THR A 334 17.59 -1.81 -64.09
N SER A 335 18.41 -2.82 -63.81
CA SER A 335 18.66 -3.32 -62.46
C SER A 335 18.91 -2.22 -61.43
N ILE A 336 18.22 -2.28 -60.29
CA ILE A 336 18.33 -1.31 -59.20
C ILE A 336 18.39 -2.00 -57.84
N ASN A 337 19.03 -1.35 -56.86
CA ASN A 337 19.00 -1.76 -55.47
C ASN A 337 17.97 -0.96 -54.69
N GLY A 338 17.13 -1.64 -53.91
CA GLY A 338 16.12 -1.02 -53.05
C GLY A 338 16.04 -1.77 -51.72
N GLY A 339 16.40 -1.11 -50.62
CA GLY A 339 16.21 -1.62 -49.25
C GLY A 339 16.85 -3.00 -49.04
N GLY A 340 18.15 -3.14 -49.31
CA GLY A 340 18.85 -4.42 -49.14
C GLY A 340 18.59 -5.49 -50.21
N GLN A 341 17.69 -5.25 -51.17
CA GLN A 341 17.40 -6.18 -52.28
C GLN A 341 17.85 -5.61 -53.64
N THR A 342 18.07 -6.50 -54.61
CA THR A 342 18.36 -6.15 -56.01
C THR A 342 17.24 -6.60 -56.92
N PHE A 343 16.63 -5.65 -57.64
CA PHE A 343 15.60 -5.88 -58.64
C PHE A 343 16.26 -5.95 -60.03
N ASN A 344 16.59 -7.17 -60.48
CA ASN A 344 17.38 -7.36 -61.71
C ASN A 344 16.69 -6.85 -62.99
N GLN A 345 15.35 -6.82 -62.99
CA GLN A 345 14.51 -6.38 -64.12
C GLN A 345 13.95 -4.97 -63.89
N GLY A 346 14.52 -4.23 -62.94
CA GLY A 346 13.96 -2.99 -62.44
C GLY A 346 12.71 -3.19 -61.58
N SER A 347 12.04 -2.10 -61.22
CA SER A 347 10.89 -2.09 -60.33
C SER A 347 9.74 -1.24 -60.85
N ASP A 348 8.51 -1.72 -60.63
CA ASP A 348 7.29 -0.91 -60.75
C ASP A 348 6.60 -0.87 -59.38
N ILE A 349 5.77 0.15 -59.14
CA ILE A 349 4.90 0.17 -57.96
C ILE A 349 3.79 -0.86 -58.15
N TYR A 350 3.46 -1.61 -57.10
CA TYR A 350 2.19 -2.33 -57.03
C TYR A 350 1.32 -1.75 -55.92
N VAL A 351 0.01 -1.82 -56.13
CA VAL A 351 -0.99 -1.56 -55.08
C VAL A 351 -1.93 -2.75 -55.07
N LEU A 352 -2.13 -3.37 -53.91
CA LEU A 352 -3.09 -4.47 -53.73
C LEU A 352 -4.08 -4.14 -52.60
N ARG A 353 -5.25 -4.76 -52.67
CA ARG A 353 -6.32 -4.66 -51.68
C ARG A 353 -6.81 -6.05 -51.30
N LEU A 354 -6.71 -6.39 -50.02
CA LEU A 354 -7.26 -7.60 -49.44
C LEU A 354 -8.51 -7.28 -48.63
N ASP A 355 -9.41 -8.25 -48.51
CA ASP A 355 -10.50 -8.17 -47.53
C ASP A 355 -9.98 -8.13 -46.09
N SER A 356 -10.86 -7.79 -45.13
CA SER A 356 -10.51 -7.67 -43.71
C SER A 356 -9.99 -8.95 -43.05
N THR A 357 -10.11 -10.09 -43.72
CA THR A 357 -9.62 -11.41 -43.27
C THR A 357 -8.35 -11.85 -43.99
N GLY A 358 -7.93 -11.16 -45.06
CA GLY A 358 -6.77 -11.52 -45.89
C GLY A 358 -7.00 -12.70 -46.85
N SER A 359 -8.23 -13.19 -46.93
CA SER A 359 -8.61 -14.39 -47.70
C SER A 359 -8.97 -14.11 -49.15
N LEU A 360 -9.28 -12.86 -49.50
CA LEU A 360 -9.69 -12.47 -50.84
C LEU A 360 -8.87 -11.29 -51.35
N LEU A 361 -8.26 -11.45 -52.52
CA LEU A 361 -7.70 -10.33 -53.30
C LEU A 361 -8.85 -9.59 -53.98
N GLN A 362 -9.21 -8.43 -53.44
CA GLN A 362 -10.28 -7.58 -53.98
C GLN A 362 -9.79 -6.69 -55.13
N GLY A 363 -8.50 -6.33 -55.14
CA GLY A 363 -7.92 -5.43 -56.13
C GLY A 363 -6.40 -5.58 -56.20
N MET A 364 -5.84 -5.34 -57.37
CA MET A 364 -4.40 -5.22 -57.59
C MET A 364 -4.17 -4.37 -58.83
N THR A 365 -3.17 -3.51 -58.86
CA THR A 365 -2.70 -2.86 -60.09
C THR A 365 -1.19 -2.64 -60.04
N TYR A 366 -0.56 -2.67 -61.22
CA TYR A 366 0.75 -2.06 -61.43
C TYR A 366 0.60 -0.54 -61.57
N LEU A 367 1.69 0.19 -61.32
CA LEU A 367 1.79 1.62 -61.57
C LEU A 367 3.25 1.98 -61.85
N GLY A 368 3.59 2.23 -63.11
CA GLY A 368 4.96 2.52 -63.52
C GLY A 368 5.11 2.88 -64.99
N GLY A 369 6.30 3.34 -65.35
CA GLY A 369 6.73 3.68 -66.69
C GLY A 369 7.97 2.87 -67.10
N SER A 370 8.79 3.41 -68.00
CA SER A 370 9.96 2.69 -68.54
C SER A 370 11.23 2.77 -67.68
N GLY A 371 11.20 3.53 -66.60
CA GLY A 371 12.25 3.66 -65.59
C GLY A 371 11.88 2.90 -64.31
N ASN A 372 12.75 2.95 -63.29
CA ASN A 372 12.41 2.32 -62.00
C ASN A 372 11.44 3.20 -61.22
N ASP A 373 10.34 2.60 -60.79
CA ASP A 373 9.30 3.24 -60.00
C ASP A 373 9.23 2.66 -58.59
N GLY A 374 8.86 3.50 -57.64
CA GLY A 374 8.68 3.17 -56.23
C GLY A 374 9.96 3.09 -55.40
N ILE A 375 11.15 3.09 -56.03
CA ILE A 375 12.44 3.09 -55.35
C ILE A 375 13.03 4.50 -55.31
N ASN A 376 13.35 4.97 -54.10
CA ASN A 376 14.10 6.20 -53.90
C ASN A 376 15.61 5.95 -54.04
N ALA A 377 16.14 6.22 -55.23
CA ALA A 377 17.52 5.89 -55.58
C ALA A 377 18.54 6.98 -55.18
N ASN A 378 18.11 8.24 -55.13
CA ASN A 378 19.02 9.39 -55.08
C ASN A 378 19.01 10.15 -53.74
N MET A 379 18.10 9.84 -52.81
CA MET A 379 17.93 10.61 -51.57
C MET A 379 17.76 9.70 -50.34
N ALA A 380 18.82 9.03 -49.92
CA ALA A 380 18.82 8.20 -48.71
C ALA A 380 19.81 8.74 -47.68
N MET A 381 19.38 8.87 -46.42
CA MET A 381 20.29 9.10 -45.28
C MET A 381 20.39 7.87 -44.37
N ASN A 382 19.33 7.06 -44.33
CA ASN A 382 19.24 5.84 -43.55
C ASN A 382 19.25 4.60 -44.44
N TYR A 383 19.64 3.46 -43.87
CA TYR A 383 19.23 2.16 -44.40
C TYR A 383 17.70 2.06 -44.42
N GLY A 384 17.15 1.52 -45.52
CA GLY A 384 15.71 1.40 -45.75
C GLY A 384 15.05 2.63 -46.39
N ASP A 385 15.73 3.77 -46.53
CA ASP A 385 15.16 4.97 -47.15
C ASP A 385 14.86 4.81 -48.65
N GLN A 386 15.39 3.78 -49.30
CA GLN A 386 15.05 3.43 -50.68
C GLN A 386 13.62 2.88 -50.79
N ALA A 387 13.11 2.25 -49.73
CA ALA A 387 11.79 1.65 -49.64
C ALA A 387 10.80 2.60 -48.93
N ARG A 388 10.77 3.87 -49.36
CA ARG A 388 9.88 4.91 -48.83
C ARG A 388 8.71 5.18 -49.76
N GLY A 389 7.63 5.65 -49.17
CA GLY A 389 6.39 6.00 -49.83
C GLY A 389 5.22 5.68 -48.91
N GLU A 390 4.05 6.22 -49.24
CA GLU A 390 2.88 6.18 -48.38
C GLU A 390 1.62 5.82 -49.17
N VAL A 391 0.76 5.01 -48.55
CA VAL A 391 -0.59 4.72 -49.02
C VAL A 391 -1.60 5.25 -48.01
N LEU A 392 -2.55 6.05 -48.50
CA LEU A 392 -3.66 6.56 -47.71
C LEU A 392 -4.97 6.07 -48.32
N VAL A 393 -5.89 5.60 -47.48
CA VAL A 393 -7.18 5.07 -47.91
C VAL A 393 -8.27 5.98 -47.37
N ALA A 394 -9.04 6.58 -48.27
CA ALA A 394 -10.22 7.37 -47.93
C ALA A 394 -11.46 6.80 -48.62
N SER A 395 -12.64 7.30 -48.24
CA SER A 395 -13.90 6.89 -48.86
C SER A 395 -13.97 7.20 -50.35
N ASP A 396 -13.21 8.19 -50.83
CA ASP A 396 -13.23 8.69 -52.20
C ASP A 396 -12.09 8.15 -53.09
N GLY A 397 -11.18 7.33 -52.54
CA GLY A 397 -10.08 6.74 -53.30
C GLY A 397 -8.89 6.30 -52.46
N ILE A 398 -7.89 5.77 -53.15
CA ILE A 398 -6.61 5.34 -52.59
C ILE A 398 -5.52 6.28 -53.12
N TYR A 399 -4.80 6.93 -52.22
CA TYR A 399 -3.74 7.87 -52.56
C TYR A 399 -2.39 7.20 -52.37
N ILE A 400 -1.52 7.34 -53.37
CA ILE A 400 -0.17 6.80 -53.40
C ILE A 400 0.79 7.97 -53.49
N ALA A 401 1.77 8.02 -52.60
CA ALA A 401 2.88 8.96 -52.66
C ALA A 401 4.20 8.17 -52.69
N SER A 402 5.05 8.42 -53.67
CA SER A 402 6.31 7.67 -53.83
C SER A 402 7.33 8.43 -54.70
N SER A 403 8.32 7.71 -55.24
CA SER A 403 9.34 8.25 -56.14
C SER A 403 9.37 7.48 -57.48
N THR A 404 9.82 8.15 -58.54
CA THR A 404 9.96 7.57 -59.89
C THR A 404 11.26 8.04 -60.55
N LEU A 405 11.88 7.16 -61.35
CA LEU A 405 12.90 7.49 -62.34
C LEU A 405 12.33 7.49 -63.77
N SER A 406 11.04 7.19 -63.93
CA SER A 406 10.35 7.16 -65.21
C SER A 406 10.02 8.57 -65.68
N THR A 407 10.46 8.93 -66.89
CA THR A 407 10.00 10.16 -67.56
C THR A 407 8.62 10.02 -68.20
N ASN A 408 8.13 8.78 -68.29
CA ASN A 408 6.83 8.40 -68.85
C ASN A 408 5.94 7.67 -67.83
N PHE A 409 6.09 7.97 -66.54
CA PHE A 409 5.15 7.53 -65.50
C PHE A 409 3.71 7.87 -65.90
N PRO A 410 2.71 7.03 -65.58
CA PRO A 410 1.31 7.30 -65.90
C PRO A 410 0.84 8.58 -65.20
N ILE A 411 0.67 9.66 -65.96
CA ILE A 411 0.16 10.96 -65.49
C ILE A 411 -1.15 11.32 -66.17
N THR A 412 -2.05 11.95 -65.42
CA THR A 412 -3.29 12.54 -65.96
C THR A 412 -3.27 14.07 -65.91
N LEU A 413 -2.29 14.64 -65.22
CA LEU A 413 -2.06 16.07 -65.04
C LEU A 413 -0.64 16.41 -65.46
N ALA A 414 -0.44 17.65 -65.92
CA ALA A 414 0.91 18.13 -66.17
C ALA A 414 1.70 18.21 -64.85
N GLY A 415 2.96 17.80 -64.90
CA GLY A 415 3.90 17.84 -63.77
C GLY A 415 5.30 18.16 -64.25
N HIS A 416 6.17 18.50 -63.30
CA HIS A 416 7.58 18.74 -63.56
C HIS A 416 8.39 17.51 -63.16
N HIS A 417 9.29 17.08 -64.04
CA HIS A 417 10.11 15.90 -63.82
C HIS A 417 11.60 16.16 -64.15
N GLY A 418 12.49 15.46 -63.45
CA GLY A 418 13.94 15.60 -63.46
C GLY A 418 14.68 14.26 -63.47
N LEU A 419 15.67 14.11 -62.59
CA LEU A 419 16.50 12.88 -62.47
C LEU A 419 15.80 11.78 -61.66
N GLN A 420 15.02 12.19 -60.66
CA GLN A 420 14.10 11.38 -59.88
C GLN A 420 13.02 12.33 -59.41
N ASP A 421 11.77 11.90 -59.37
CA ASP A 421 10.67 12.78 -58.97
C ASP A 421 9.78 12.15 -57.91
N GLY A 422 9.22 13.00 -57.06
CA GLY A 422 8.08 12.62 -56.25
C GLY A 422 6.88 12.39 -57.15
N ILE A 423 6.13 11.32 -56.91
CA ILE A 423 4.83 11.09 -57.56
C ILE A 423 3.74 11.11 -56.51
N VAL A 424 2.57 11.58 -56.95
CA VAL A 424 1.31 11.31 -56.26
C VAL A 424 0.30 10.82 -57.28
N ALA A 425 -0.42 9.77 -56.91
CA ALA A 425 -1.53 9.22 -57.67
C ALA A 425 -2.73 8.98 -56.77
N LYS A 426 -3.93 9.13 -57.33
CA LYS A 426 -5.19 8.74 -56.73
C LYS A 426 -5.85 7.68 -57.61
N LEU A 427 -6.04 6.50 -57.05
CA LEU A 427 -6.74 5.37 -57.66
C LEU A 427 -8.18 5.31 -57.14
N SER A 428 -9.08 4.73 -57.93
CA SER A 428 -10.40 4.32 -57.45
C SER A 428 -10.26 3.32 -56.29
N PRO A 429 -11.24 3.22 -55.37
CA PRO A 429 -11.21 2.23 -54.30
C PRO A 429 -11.06 0.78 -54.80
N GLY A 430 -11.55 0.49 -56.02
CA GLY A 430 -11.44 -0.83 -56.66
C GLY A 430 -10.09 -1.11 -57.33
N LEU A 431 -9.17 -0.15 -57.38
CA LEU A 431 -7.89 -0.24 -58.11
C LEU A 431 -8.05 -0.50 -59.62
N ASP A 432 -9.19 -0.10 -60.19
CA ASP A 432 -9.56 -0.29 -61.60
C ASP A 432 -9.49 0.99 -62.45
N ASN A 433 -9.21 2.14 -61.83
CA ASN A 433 -9.08 3.41 -62.53
C ASN A 433 -8.09 4.36 -61.84
N LEU A 434 -7.19 4.96 -62.63
CA LEU A 434 -6.35 6.08 -62.20
C LEU A 434 -7.14 7.39 -62.33
N ILE A 435 -7.60 7.92 -61.19
CA ILE A 435 -8.43 9.14 -61.13
C ILE A 435 -7.59 10.35 -61.49
N TRP A 436 -6.45 10.51 -60.81
CA TRP A 436 -5.44 11.47 -61.22
C TRP A 436 -4.04 11.06 -60.79
N SER A 437 -3.02 11.57 -61.47
CA SER A 437 -1.62 11.46 -61.07
C SER A 437 -0.76 12.55 -61.70
N SER A 438 0.33 12.90 -61.03
CA SER A 438 1.32 13.85 -61.54
C SER A 438 2.71 13.62 -60.93
N TYR A 439 3.70 14.24 -61.56
CA TYR A 439 5.01 14.48 -60.95
C TYR A 439 4.95 15.74 -60.08
N TYR A 440 5.45 15.61 -58.87
CA TYR A 440 5.65 16.68 -57.91
C TYR A 440 7.15 16.71 -57.65
N GLY A 441 7.86 17.44 -58.52
CA GLY A 441 9.32 17.52 -58.61
C GLY A 441 9.76 18.80 -59.30
N GLY A 442 11.07 18.92 -59.53
CA GLY A 442 11.71 20.00 -60.27
C GLY A 442 12.63 19.43 -61.35
N SER A 443 13.78 20.06 -61.57
CA SER A 443 14.74 19.63 -62.60
C SER A 443 15.79 18.63 -62.10
N SER A 444 15.90 18.44 -60.79
CA SER A 444 16.92 17.62 -60.13
C SER A 444 16.31 16.32 -59.58
N ALA A 445 16.86 15.75 -58.50
CA ALA A 445 16.24 14.63 -57.81
C ALA A 445 15.33 15.14 -56.68
N ASP A 446 14.10 14.65 -56.68
CA ASP A 446 13.02 14.97 -55.75
C ASP A 446 12.34 13.67 -55.33
N GLY A 447 11.92 13.59 -54.08
CA GLY A 447 11.28 12.40 -53.53
C GLY A 447 10.20 12.77 -52.53
N ILE A 448 9.13 11.97 -52.54
CA ILE A 448 8.10 12.03 -51.51
C ILE A 448 8.17 10.71 -50.73
N PHE A 449 8.29 10.83 -49.41
CA PHE A 449 8.48 9.70 -48.50
C PHE A 449 7.27 9.46 -47.61
N GLY A 450 6.52 10.52 -47.28
CA GLY A 450 5.33 10.47 -46.43
C GLY A 450 4.24 11.39 -46.93
N ALA A 451 3.00 11.06 -46.57
CA ALA A 451 1.83 11.86 -46.91
C ALA A 451 0.76 11.76 -45.82
N ALA A 452 -0.11 12.77 -45.75
CA ALA A 452 -1.27 12.76 -44.87
C ALA A 452 -2.43 13.54 -45.51
N LEU A 453 -3.66 13.03 -45.35
CA LEU A 453 -4.86 13.76 -45.72
C LEU A 453 -5.23 14.73 -44.60
N HIS A 454 -5.75 15.91 -44.91
CA HIS A 454 -6.18 16.85 -43.89
C HIS A 454 -7.41 17.60 -44.40
N GLU A 455 -8.50 17.53 -43.63
CA GLU A 455 -9.70 18.28 -43.95
C GLU A 455 -9.65 19.65 -43.28
N HIS A 456 -9.79 20.70 -44.09
CA HIS A 456 -9.83 22.08 -43.61
C HIS A 456 -10.98 22.82 -44.28
N GLN A 457 -11.91 23.33 -43.46
CA GLN A 457 -13.10 24.06 -43.94
C GLN A 457 -13.92 23.28 -45.00
N GLY A 458 -14.08 21.96 -44.81
CA GLY A 458 -14.82 21.09 -45.72
C GLY A 458 -14.10 20.78 -47.04
N GLN A 459 -12.80 21.10 -47.14
CA GLN A 459 -11.96 20.71 -48.28
C GLN A 459 -10.89 19.72 -47.84
N LEU A 460 -10.86 18.57 -48.51
CA LEU A 460 -9.81 17.58 -48.32
C LEU A 460 -8.53 18.00 -49.05
N LYS A 461 -7.44 18.17 -48.30
CA LYS A 461 -6.10 18.43 -48.80
C LYS A 461 -5.21 17.22 -48.57
N LEU A 462 -4.23 17.05 -49.44
CA LEU A 462 -3.16 16.07 -49.28
C LEU A 462 -1.88 16.84 -48.99
N PHE A 463 -1.27 16.58 -47.84
CA PHE A 463 0.07 17.06 -47.54
C PHE A 463 1.08 15.97 -47.85
N THR A 464 2.22 16.35 -48.43
CA THR A 464 3.34 15.43 -48.72
C THR A 464 4.63 15.98 -48.14
N VAL A 465 5.52 15.07 -47.75
CA VAL A 465 6.85 15.39 -47.23
C VAL A 465 7.89 14.48 -47.86
N GLY A 466 9.08 15.02 -48.06
CA GLY A 466 10.23 14.26 -48.54
C GLY A 466 11.48 15.10 -48.56
N ALA A 467 12.27 14.97 -49.63
CA ALA A 467 13.43 15.82 -49.87
C ALA A 467 13.58 16.19 -51.33
N THR A 468 14.35 17.26 -51.56
CA THR A 468 14.55 17.85 -52.87
C THR A 468 15.97 18.38 -53.04
N LEU A 469 16.56 18.09 -54.21
CA LEU A 469 17.78 18.71 -54.73
C LEU A 469 17.46 19.80 -55.78
N SER A 470 16.17 20.05 -56.04
CA SER A 470 15.68 21.02 -57.02
C SER A 470 15.57 22.41 -56.40
N ASP A 471 16.03 23.42 -57.16
CA ASP A 471 15.85 24.82 -56.78
C ASP A 471 14.49 25.34 -57.29
N SER A 472 13.84 26.20 -56.49
CA SER A 472 12.64 26.96 -56.87
C SER A 472 11.40 26.14 -57.29
N LEU A 473 10.88 25.31 -56.39
CA LEU A 473 9.67 24.49 -56.54
C LEU A 473 8.33 25.26 -56.38
N GLY A 474 8.35 26.57 -56.72
CA GLY A 474 7.13 27.29 -57.10
C GLY A 474 6.17 27.76 -56.00
N SER A 475 6.64 28.42 -54.93
CA SER A 475 5.75 29.28 -54.12
C SER A 475 6.43 30.60 -53.73
N SER A 476 5.84 31.73 -54.11
CA SER A 476 6.31 33.06 -53.68
C SER A 476 5.94 33.40 -52.23
N THR A 477 5.02 32.63 -51.63
CA THR A 477 4.53 32.78 -50.26
C THR A 477 4.66 31.42 -49.56
N SER A 478 5.75 31.25 -48.83
CA SER A 478 6.10 30.03 -48.09
C SER A 478 7.05 30.37 -46.95
N HIS A 479 7.17 29.49 -45.96
CA HIS A 479 8.01 29.71 -44.79
C HIS A 479 9.49 29.84 -45.20
N GLN A 480 9.94 28.91 -46.05
CA GLN A 480 11.26 28.94 -46.66
C GLN A 480 11.08 28.74 -48.16
N PRO A 481 11.23 29.79 -49.00
CA PRO A 481 10.98 29.73 -50.44
C PRO A 481 12.15 29.20 -51.27
N LEU A 482 13.33 29.08 -50.67
CA LEU A 482 14.56 28.67 -51.35
C LEU A 482 15.26 27.57 -50.55
N ARG A 483 15.84 26.62 -51.28
CA ARG A 483 16.75 25.61 -50.73
C ARG A 483 18.00 26.28 -50.18
N GLN A 484 18.46 25.87 -48.99
CA GLN A 484 19.64 26.48 -48.35
C GLN A 484 20.90 25.61 -48.40
N GLY A 485 20.79 24.32 -48.75
CA GLY A 485 21.91 23.38 -48.69
C GLY A 485 22.02 22.42 -49.87
N LEU A 486 22.66 21.28 -49.62
CA LEU A 486 22.86 20.22 -50.62
C LEU A 486 21.54 19.50 -50.95
N GLY A 487 20.57 19.50 -50.04
CA GLY A 487 19.21 18.99 -50.22
C GLY A 487 18.38 19.35 -48.99
N ASP A 488 17.17 19.84 -49.18
CA ASP A 488 16.31 20.29 -48.08
C ASP A 488 15.08 19.39 -47.97
N ALA A 489 14.51 19.30 -46.78
CA ALA A 489 13.19 18.73 -46.65
C ALA A 489 12.22 19.68 -47.35
N TRP A 490 11.17 19.10 -47.94
CA TRP A 490 10.11 19.89 -48.54
C TRP A 490 8.75 19.37 -48.14
N VAL A 491 7.81 20.30 -48.05
CA VAL A 491 6.43 20.02 -47.71
C VAL A 491 5.55 20.67 -48.76
N GLN A 492 4.60 19.90 -49.27
CA GLN A 492 3.65 20.39 -50.26
C GLN A 492 2.22 20.20 -49.77
N ARG A 493 1.33 21.10 -50.18
CA ARG A 493 -0.12 20.96 -50.04
C ARG A 493 -0.74 20.85 -51.41
N ILE A 494 -1.45 19.76 -51.63
CA ILE A 494 -2.10 19.39 -52.89
C ILE A 494 -3.60 19.32 -52.65
N ASN A 495 -4.38 19.76 -53.64
CA ASN A 495 -5.81 19.54 -53.62
C ASN A 495 -6.11 18.04 -53.82
N ALA A 496 -6.63 17.34 -52.80
CA ALA A 496 -6.83 15.88 -52.88
C ALA A 496 -7.89 15.48 -53.93
N THR A 497 -8.79 16.39 -54.29
CA THR A 497 -9.81 16.13 -55.32
C THR A 497 -9.23 16.25 -56.71
N THR A 498 -8.45 17.31 -56.99
CA THR A 498 -8.01 17.64 -58.35
C THR A 498 -6.56 17.30 -58.66
N GLY A 499 -5.74 16.96 -57.66
CA GLY A 499 -4.30 16.74 -57.81
C GLY A 499 -3.49 18.03 -58.08
N LEU A 500 -4.09 19.21 -58.02
CA LEU A 500 -3.35 20.45 -58.26
C LEU A 500 -2.50 20.83 -57.05
N LEU A 501 -1.21 21.11 -57.25
CA LEU A 501 -0.32 21.65 -56.24
C LEU A 501 -0.75 23.07 -55.86
N GLU A 502 -0.94 23.34 -54.57
CA GLU A 502 -1.42 24.63 -54.06
C GLU A 502 -0.33 25.44 -53.35
N ARG A 503 0.53 24.76 -52.57
CA ARG A 503 1.60 25.37 -51.77
C ARG A 503 2.80 24.43 -51.67
N THR A 504 3.99 25.01 -51.55
CA THR A 504 5.25 24.32 -51.27
C THR A 504 6.06 25.17 -50.30
N THR A 505 6.73 24.55 -49.34
CA THR A 505 7.81 25.18 -48.58
C THR A 505 8.98 24.22 -48.46
N TYR A 506 10.19 24.78 -48.39
CA TYR A 506 11.36 24.05 -47.93
C TYR A 506 11.40 24.07 -46.39
N LEU A 507 12.19 23.19 -45.82
CA LEU A 507 12.66 23.24 -44.45
C LEU A 507 14.05 22.63 -44.41
N GLY A 508 15.07 23.47 -44.33
CA GLY A 508 16.44 22.99 -44.40
C GLY A 508 17.49 23.99 -43.96
N THR A 509 18.70 23.48 -43.88
CA THR A 509 19.91 24.12 -43.43
C THR A 509 20.92 24.16 -44.59
N THR A 510 22.19 24.46 -44.30
CA THR A 510 23.26 24.28 -45.29
C THR A 510 23.68 22.82 -45.47
N GLY A 511 23.31 21.93 -44.54
CA GLY A 511 23.52 20.48 -44.64
C GLY A 511 22.41 19.79 -45.43
N PRO A 512 22.44 18.45 -45.56
CA PRO A 512 21.30 17.68 -46.03
C PRO A 512 20.21 17.58 -44.95
N ASP A 513 18.97 17.85 -45.34
CA ASP A 513 17.76 17.76 -44.53
C ASP A 513 16.71 16.92 -45.27
N LEU A 514 16.15 15.91 -44.61
CA LEU A 514 15.09 15.06 -45.16
C LEU A 514 13.89 15.10 -44.20
N GLY A 515 12.67 15.17 -44.75
CA GLY A 515 11.44 14.93 -44.00
C GLY A 515 10.84 13.59 -44.38
N TYR A 516 10.30 12.83 -43.43
CA TYR A 516 9.91 11.43 -43.65
C TYR A 516 8.42 11.17 -43.47
N LEU A 517 7.81 11.70 -42.40
CA LEU A 517 6.43 11.40 -42.02
C LEU A 517 5.69 12.67 -41.61
N ILE A 518 4.37 12.65 -41.76
CA ILE A 518 3.47 13.76 -41.42
C ILE A 518 2.44 13.24 -40.40
N ALA A 519 2.27 13.99 -39.32
CA ALA A 519 1.17 13.83 -38.39
C ALA A 519 0.13 14.93 -38.65
N GLN A 520 -1.12 14.50 -38.81
CA GLN A 520 -2.27 15.40 -38.93
C GLN A 520 -2.58 16.01 -37.57
N ASN A 521 -3.11 17.23 -37.56
CA ASN A 521 -3.68 17.83 -36.37
C ASN A 521 -5.20 17.59 -36.38
N PRO A 522 -5.72 16.66 -35.57
CA PRO A 522 -7.15 16.38 -35.52
C PRO A 522 -7.96 17.56 -34.99
N GLU A 523 -9.25 17.59 -35.32
CA GLU A 523 -10.17 18.61 -34.81
C GLU A 523 -10.22 18.55 -33.26
N GLY A 524 -10.09 19.69 -32.59
CA GLY A 524 -9.95 19.78 -31.13
C GLY A 524 -8.50 19.93 -30.63
N ALA A 525 -7.52 19.23 -31.21
CA ALA A 525 -6.11 19.31 -30.82
C ALA A 525 -5.53 20.73 -31.02
N TYR A 526 -6.13 21.51 -31.90
CA TYR A 526 -5.77 22.90 -32.16
C TYR A 526 -5.78 23.83 -30.96
N LYS A 527 -6.67 23.62 -29.98
CA LYS A 527 -6.67 24.44 -28.75
C LYS A 527 -5.35 24.28 -28.00
N ALA A 528 -4.73 23.10 -28.14
CA ALA A 528 -3.51 22.71 -27.48
C ALA A 528 -2.25 23.22 -28.21
N VAL A 529 -2.26 23.21 -29.55
CA VAL A 529 -1.14 23.70 -30.37
C VAL A 529 -1.23 25.19 -30.73
N GLY A 530 -2.41 25.80 -30.64
CA GLY A 530 -2.67 27.20 -30.93
C GLY A 530 -3.02 27.50 -32.39
N ASP A 531 -3.12 26.49 -33.24
CA ASP A 531 -3.52 26.62 -34.65
C ASP A 531 -4.27 25.35 -35.10
N SER A 532 -5.47 25.55 -35.66
CA SER A 532 -6.35 24.49 -36.19
C SER A 532 -5.97 23.92 -37.53
N SER A 533 -4.94 24.51 -38.12
CA SER A 533 -4.57 24.27 -39.50
C SER A 533 -3.16 23.69 -39.61
N ALA A 534 -2.41 23.68 -38.51
CA ALA A 534 -1.02 23.23 -38.51
C ALA A 534 -0.91 21.71 -38.71
N ILE A 535 0.07 21.28 -39.48
CA ILE A 535 0.52 19.88 -39.55
C ILE A 535 1.87 19.74 -38.86
N ALA A 536 2.18 18.55 -38.36
CA ALA A 536 3.53 18.25 -37.85
C ALA A 536 4.28 17.34 -38.82
N ILE A 537 5.56 17.58 -39.00
CA ILE A 537 6.46 16.70 -39.75
C ILE A 537 7.64 16.26 -38.90
N VAL A 538 8.22 15.11 -39.22
CA VAL A 538 9.46 14.61 -38.59
C VAL A 538 10.51 14.31 -39.65
N GLY A 539 11.77 14.63 -39.33
CA GLY A 539 12.87 14.54 -40.27
C GLY A 539 14.24 14.30 -39.64
N ASN A 540 15.23 14.12 -40.50
CA ASN A 540 16.65 14.12 -40.11
C ASN A 540 17.37 15.32 -40.72
N THR A 541 18.37 15.81 -40.01
CA THR A 541 19.25 16.91 -40.45
C THR A 541 20.71 16.57 -40.14
N LYS A 542 21.63 17.00 -41.01
CA LYS A 542 23.07 17.09 -40.67
C LYS A 542 23.55 18.54 -40.49
N GLY A 543 22.63 19.51 -40.55
CA GLY A 543 22.90 20.89 -40.19
C GLY A 543 22.48 21.22 -38.77
N ILE A 544 22.63 22.49 -38.39
CA ILE A 544 22.27 22.98 -37.06
C ILE A 544 20.89 23.62 -37.13
N LEU A 545 19.90 22.94 -36.55
CA LEU A 545 18.58 23.50 -36.27
C LEU A 545 18.49 23.96 -34.81
N THR A 546 17.76 25.04 -34.55
CA THR A 546 17.58 25.59 -33.21
C THR A 546 16.14 25.38 -32.76
N THR A 547 15.95 24.68 -31.64
CA THR A 547 14.64 24.49 -31.02
C THR A 547 14.00 25.84 -30.68
N THR A 548 12.70 25.99 -30.94
CA THR A 548 11.93 27.20 -30.59
C THR A 548 12.05 27.50 -29.09
N PRO A 549 12.35 28.75 -28.68
CA PRO A 549 12.54 29.10 -27.29
C PRO A 549 11.36 28.68 -26.39
N GLY A 550 11.66 28.07 -25.24
CA GLY A 550 10.66 27.62 -24.27
C GLY A 550 10.14 26.19 -24.48
N LEU A 551 10.50 25.53 -25.58
CA LEU A 551 10.22 24.11 -25.81
C LEU A 551 11.40 23.24 -25.37
N TRP A 552 11.12 21.97 -25.08
CA TRP A 552 12.19 20.99 -24.88
C TRP A 552 12.89 20.69 -26.21
N GLY A 553 14.20 20.53 -26.16
CA GLY A 553 14.99 20.10 -27.30
C GLY A 553 16.45 19.93 -26.92
N GLN A 554 17.18 19.21 -27.76
CA GLN A 554 18.60 18.95 -27.60
C GLN A 554 19.37 19.76 -28.65
N ALA A 555 20.43 20.43 -28.23
CA ALA A 555 21.33 21.14 -29.14
C ALA A 555 22.14 20.15 -29.98
N MET A 556 22.55 20.59 -31.18
CA MET A 556 23.35 19.76 -32.10
C MET A 556 22.69 18.40 -32.39
N ALA A 557 21.36 18.39 -32.54
CA ALA A 557 20.58 17.19 -32.76
C ALA A 557 20.37 16.92 -34.26
N SER A 558 20.33 15.64 -34.63
CA SER A 558 20.16 15.19 -36.02
C SER A 558 18.73 14.77 -36.36
N GLN A 559 17.79 14.87 -35.43
CA GLN A 559 16.36 14.68 -35.67
C GLN A 559 15.62 15.96 -35.34
N TYR A 560 14.56 16.25 -36.10
CA TYR A 560 13.71 17.40 -35.86
C TYR A 560 12.24 17.05 -36.04
N MET A 561 11.39 17.82 -35.36
CA MET A 561 9.95 17.86 -35.51
C MET A 561 9.54 19.32 -35.76
N ALA A 562 8.74 19.57 -36.78
CA ALA A 562 8.33 20.92 -37.18
C ALA A 562 6.82 21.02 -37.35
N TRP A 563 6.22 22.09 -36.83
CA TRP A 563 4.80 22.41 -36.95
C TRP A 563 4.63 23.54 -37.96
N LEU A 564 4.08 23.21 -39.12
CA LEU A 564 3.87 24.15 -40.22
C LEU A 564 2.39 24.48 -40.30
N GLY A 565 2.05 25.77 -40.45
CA GLY A 565 0.67 26.20 -40.67
C GLY A 565 0.09 25.65 -41.98
N TYR A 566 -1.23 25.63 -42.09
CA TYR A 566 -1.92 25.07 -43.27
C TYR A 566 -1.45 25.66 -44.60
N ASP A 567 -1.17 26.96 -44.64
CA ASP A 567 -0.68 27.65 -45.85
C ASP A 567 0.82 27.49 -46.12
N LEU A 568 1.52 26.74 -45.26
CA LEU A 568 2.97 26.46 -45.35
C LEU A 568 3.85 27.73 -45.36
N ASP A 569 3.35 28.86 -44.88
CA ASP A 569 4.05 30.14 -44.77
C ASP A 569 4.64 30.41 -43.37
N THR A 570 4.19 29.64 -42.38
CA THR A 570 4.48 29.86 -40.96
C THR A 570 5.01 28.58 -40.34
N LEU A 571 6.17 28.67 -39.67
CA LEU A 571 6.71 27.64 -38.79
C LEU A 571 6.39 28.03 -37.34
N TYR A 572 5.45 27.31 -36.72
CA TYR A 572 5.00 27.60 -35.35
C TYR A 572 5.95 27.10 -34.29
N ARG A 573 6.46 25.87 -34.49
CA ARG A 573 7.30 25.17 -33.53
C ARG A 573 8.33 24.35 -34.29
N LEU A 574 9.54 24.32 -33.76
CA LEU A 574 10.61 23.43 -34.17
C LEU A 574 11.24 22.85 -32.91
N GLN A 575 11.33 21.53 -32.83
CA GLN A 575 11.96 20.82 -31.72
C GLN A 575 12.97 19.84 -32.27
N THR A 576 14.13 19.76 -31.64
CA THR A 576 15.23 18.90 -32.09
C THR A 576 15.57 17.89 -31.00
N PHE A 577 15.89 16.65 -31.37
CA PHE A 577 16.35 15.60 -30.46
C PHE A 577 17.46 14.76 -31.11
N GLY A 578 18.34 14.18 -30.30
CA GLY A 578 19.51 13.46 -30.78
C GLY A 578 20.65 13.38 -29.75
N SER A 579 21.78 12.82 -30.16
CA SER A 579 22.93 12.54 -29.28
C SER A 579 23.92 13.69 -29.08
N GLY A 580 23.56 14.92 -29.49
CA GLY A 580 24.43 16.11 -29.35
C GLY A 580 25.51 16.26 -30.43
N THR A 581 25.37 15.59 -31.58
CA THR A 581 26.15 15.82 -32.79
C THR A 581 25.28 15.80 -34.04
N THR A 582 25.60 16.64 -35.03
CA THR A 582 24.96 16.63 -36.36
C THR A 582 25.71 15.77 -37.38
N SER A 583 26.84 15.17 -36.99
CA SER A 583 27.68 14.35 -37.88
C SER A 583 27.12 12.94 -38.11
N SER A 584 26.28 12.46 -37.18
CA SER A 584 25.62 11.16 -37.23
C SER A 584 24.14 11.38 -37.03
N ILE A 585 23.31 10.72 -37.82
CA ILE A 585 21.89 10.59 -37.50
C ILE A 585 21.74 9.58 -36.35
N ASN A 586 20.60 9.53 -35.70
CA ASN A 586 20.32 8.56 -34.65
C ASN A 586 19.27 7.56 -35.12
N CYS A 587 18.07 8.06 -35.44
CA CYS A 587 16.95 7.23 -35.83
C CYS A 587 16.46 7.48 -37.25
N SER A 588 16.21 6.39 -37.97
CA SER A 588 15.34 6.34 -39.14
C SER A 588 13.88 6.33 -38.68
N PRO A 589 13.06 7.35 -39.00
CA PRO A 589 11.66 7.40 -38.57
C PRO A 589 10.83 6.25 -39.17
N THR A 590 9.97 5.64 -38.37
CA THR A 590 9.08 4.54 -38.80
C THR A 590 7.61 4.83 -38.59
N ALA A 591 7.25 5.57 -37.53
CA ALA A 591 5.88 5.97 -37.24
C ALA A 591 5.84 7.35 -36.58
N PHE A 592 4.80 8.13 -36.91
CA PHE A 592 4.61 9.48 -36.39
C PHE A 592 3.14 9.85 -36.34
N MET A 593 2.67 10.37 -35.20
CA MET A 593 1.26 10.69 -35.01
C MET A 593 1.07 11.83 -34.00
N MET A 594 -0.06 12.53 -34.10
CA MET A 594 -0.53 13.50 -33.12
C MET A 594 -1.95 13.14 -32.70
N ASP A 595 -2.20 13.07 -31.40
CA ASP A 595 -3.50 12.70 -30.85
C ASP A 595 -4.50 13.88 -30.88
N GLY A 596 -5.76 13.58 -30.52
CA GLY A 596 -6.84 14.58 -30.34
C GLY A 596 -6.54 15.69 -29.34
N CYS A 597 -5.50 15.53 -28.52
CA CYS A 597 -5.08 16.44 -27.46
C CYS A 597 -3.87 17.31 -27.87
N GLY A 598 -3.29 17.08 -29.04
CA GLY A 598 -2.09 17.75 -29.54
C GLY A 598 -0.77 17.17 -28.99
N SER A 599 -0.81 16.04 -28.30
CA SER A 599 0.40 15.27 -27.93
C SER A 599 0.95 14.55 -29.15
N LEU A 600 2.25 14.37 -29.19
CA LEU A 600 2.97 13.86 -30.35
C LEU A 600 3.68 12.55 -30.01
N TYR A 601 3.54 11.57 -30.90
CA TYR A 601 4.08 10.22 -30.76
C TYR A 601 5.04 9.94 -31.90
N PHE A 602 6.23 9.45 -31.55
CA PHE A 602 7.30 9.14 -32.49
C PHE A 602 7.88 7.75 -32.22
N SER A 603 8.16 7.04 -33.31
CA SER A 603 8.98 5.85 -33.33
C SER A 603 10.02 5.92 -34.45
N GLY A 604 11.22 5.43 -34.16
CA GLY A 604 12.25 5.17 -35.15
C GLY A 604 13.32 4.25 -34.60
N TRP A 605 14.22 3.78 -35.45
CA TRP A 605 15.29 2.86 -35.08
C TRP A 605 16.65 3.36 -35.54
N GLY A 606 17.70 2.99 -34.80
CA GLY A 606 19.10 3.25 -35.15
C GLY A 606 19.92 2.02 -34.82
N GLY A 607 21.03 1.77 -35.52
CA GLY A 607 21.76 0.52 -35.34
C GLY A 607 22.88 0.27 -36.30
N LEU A 608 23.61 -0.83 -36.09
CA LEU A 608 24.72 -1.23 -36.97
C LEU A 608 24.29 -1.41 -38.43
N ALA A 609 23.05 -1.81 -38.70
CA ALA A 609 22.51 -1.90 -40.06
C ALA A 609 22.37 -0.52 -40.72
N ASN A 610 22.24 0.55 -39.92
CA ASN A 610 22.11 1.91 -40.42
C ASN A 610 23.48 2.58 -40.55
N ASN A 611 24.01 2.62 -41.77
CA ASN A 611 25.29 3.27 -42.11
C ASN A 611 25.37 4.76 -41.68
N GLY A 612 24.24 5.40 -41.37
CA GLY A 612 24.18 6.80 -40.94
C GLY A 612 24.09 7.02 -39.44
N GLY A 613 23.66 6.04 -38.62
CA GLY A 613 23.23 6.35 -37.25
C GLY A 613 22.96 5.21 -36.29
N ASN A 614 22.97 5.56 -35.00
CA ASN A 614 22.75 4.64 -33.87
C ASN A 614 21.93 5.32 -32.77
N THR A 615 21.39 4.50 -31.85
CA THR A 615 20.56 4.96 -30.73
C THR A 615 21.35 5.48 -29.53
N GLN A 616 22.68 5.48 -29.55
CA GLN A 616 23.48 5.85 -28.37
C GLN A 616 23.25 7.31 -27.96
N ASN A 617 23.15 7.52 -26.64
CA ASN A 617 23.00 8.83 -26.01
C ASN A 617 21.73 9.61 -26.39
N LEU A 618 20.68 8.92 -26.84
CA LEU A 618 19.35 9.54 -26.90
C LEU A 618 18.82 9.78 -25.48
N PHE A 619 18.01 10.82 -25.34
CA PHE A 619 17.37 11.17 -24.07
C PHE A 619 16.41 10.06 -23.64
N THR A 620 16.41 9.69 -22.35
CA THR A 620 15.41 8.78 -21.78
C THR A 620 14.73 9.43 -20.60
N THR A 621 13.44 9.15 -20.43
CA THR A 621 12.68 9.60 -19.26
C THR A 621 12.88 8.64 -18.08
N PRO A 622 12.68 9.05 -16.82
CA PRO A 622 12.76 8.14 -15.67
C PRO A 622 11.78 6.94 -15.68
N ASN A 623 10.76 6.94 -16.54
CA ASN A 623 9.81 5.85 -16.86
C ASN A 623 10.26 4.95 -18.00
N ALA A 624 11.44 5.16 -18.60
CA ALA A 624 11.87 4.33 -19.71
C ALA A 624 11.81 2.84 -19.34
N TYR A 625 11.10 2.04 -20.14
CA TYR A 625 11.14 0.58 -20.03
C TYR A 625 12.57 0.06 -20.19
N GLN A 626 13.30 0.62 -21.16
CA GLN A 626 14.70 0.36 -21.42
C GLN A 626 15.45 1.69 -21.47
N SER A 627 16.25 1.96 -20.45
CA SER A 627 17.00 3.22 -20.28
C SER A 627 18.38 3.21 -20.94
N THR A 628 18.86 2.04 -21.37
CA THR A 628 20.15 1.82 -22.02
C THR A 628 19.98 1.14 -23.37
N THR A 629 20.92 1.32 -24.28
CA THR A 629 20.90 0.72 -25.61
C THR A 629 22.25 0.09 -25.91
N ASP A 630 22.26 -0.98 -26.71
CA ASP A 630 23.51 -1.51 -27.28
C ASP A 630 23.95 -0.75 -28.55
N GLY A 631 23.16 0.25 -28.95
CA GLY A 631 23.33 1.06 -30.14
C GLY A 631 22.47 0.63 -31.33
N SER A 632 21.75 -0.50 -31.23
CA SER A 632 20.90 -1.10 -32.27
C SER A 632 19.48 -1.40 -31.80
N ASP A 633 18.75 -0.36 -31.36
CA ASP A 633 17.39 -0.50 -30.80
C ASP A 633 16.36 0.37 -31.54
N PHE A 634 15.08 0.12 -31.27
CA PHE A 634 14.04 1.11 -31.48
C PHE A 634 14.07 2.17 -30.39
N TYR A 635 13.58 3.36 -30.72
CA TYR A 635 13.43 4.49 -29.81
C TYR A 635 12.03 5.07 -29.95
N PHE A 636 11.34 5.18 -28.82
CA PHE A 636 10.02 5.79 -28.72
C PHE A 636 10.12 7.11 -27.97
N LEU A 637 9.41 8.13 -28.46
CA LEU A 637 9.32 9.44 -27.82
C LEU A 637 7.88 9.93 -27.86
N VAL A 638 7.36 10.34 -26.70
CA VAL A 638 6.05 10.99 -26.56
C VAL A 638 6.25 12.37 -25.96
N LEU A 639 5.79 13.40 -26.68
CA LEU A 639 5.76 14.78 -26.22
C LEU A 639 4.32 15.17 -25.87
N ASN A 640 4.13 15.86 -24.76
CA ASN A 640 2.84 16.47 -24.48
C ASN A 640 2.56 17.63 -25.45
N ARG A 641 1.33 18.13 -25.45
CA ARG A 641 0.89 19.30 -26.23
C ARG A 641 1.71 20.60 -26.06
N LYS A 642 2.49 20.72 -24.97
CA LYS A 642 3.41 21.84 -24.73
C LYS A 642 4.83 21.57 -25.24
N GLY A 643 5.07 20.42 -25.85
CA GLY A 643 6.37 19.99 -26.37
C GLY A 643 7.31 19.43 -25.32
N ALA A 644 6.86 19.13 -24.09
CA ALA A 644 7.72 18.52 -23.07
C ALA A 644 7.65 16.98 -23.14
N PRO A 645 8.76 16.26 -22.93
CA PRO A 645 8.79 14.80 -23.01
C PRO A 645 8.06 14.17 -21.83
N LEU A 646 7.13 13.27 -22.14
CA LEU A 646 6.38 12.45 -21.17
C LEU A 646 6.93 11.03 -21.08
N TYR A 647 7.41 10.50 -22.21
CA TYR A 647 8.00 9.18 -22.31
C TYR A 647 9.11 9.20 -23.35
N ALA A 648 10.24 8.60 -23.01
CA ALA A 648 11.32 8.32 -23.95
C ALA A 648 12.04 7.04 -23.50
N SER A 649 12.09 6.03 -24.37
CA SER A 649 12.67 4.72 -24.06
C SER A 649 13.22 4.05 -25.31
N TYR A 650 14.23 3.21 -25.11
CA TYR A 650 14.63 2.22 -26.10
C TYR A 650 13.68 1.01 -26.09
N PHE A 651 13.79 0.17 -27.11
CA PHE A 651 13.16 -1.15 -27.18
C PHE A 651 13.92 -2.05 -28.16
N GLY A 652 14.47 -3.15 -27.66
CA GLY A 652 15.18 -4.15 -28.44
C GLY A 652 15.82 -5.19 -27.52
N GLY A 653 16.67 -6.06 -28.07
CA GLY A 653 17.29 -7.14 -27.31
C GLY A 653 18.76 -7.34 -27.65
N ALA A 654 19.64 -7.39 -26.66
CA ALA A 654 21.07 -7.68 -26.90
C ALA A 654 21.31 -9.20 -27.08
N PRO A 655 22.14 -9.65 -28.05
CA PRO A 655 22.99 -8.87 -28.97
C PRO A 655 22.37 -8.68 -30.38
N SER A 656 21.03 -8.66 -30.48
CA SER A 656 20.32 -8.60 -31.75
C SER A 656 20.37 -7.20 -32.36
N TYR A 657 20.26 -7.15 -33.68
CA TYR A 657 20.28 -5.91 -34.45
C TYR A 657 18.88 -5.59 -34.94
N GLU A 658 17.99 -5.17 -34.04
CA GLU A 658 16.62 -4.82 -34.40
C GLU A 658 16.60 -3.64 -35.38
N HIS A 659 15.89 -3.81 -36.50
CA HIS A 659 15.75 -2.76 -37.51
C HIS A 659 14.48 -2.98 -38.36
N VAL A 660 14.26 -2.10 -39.33
CA VAL A 660 13.37 -2.35 -40.46
C VAL A 660 14.09 -2.05 -41.77
N ASP A 661 13.69 -2.77 -42.82
CA ASP A 661 14.26 -2.64 -44.17
C ASP A 661 13.64 -1.51 -45.00
N GLY A 662 12.78 -0.72 -44.37
CA GLY A 662 12.09 0.44 -44.95
C GLY A 662 10.67 0.54 -44.46
N GLY A 663 9.86 1.26 -45.22
CA GLY A 663 8.43 1.36 -45.03
C GLY A 663 7.94 2.21 -43.86
N THR A 664 6.63 2.11 -43.59
CA THR A 664 5.91 2.94 -42.61
C THR A 664 5.08 2.08 -41.67
N SER A 665 5.32 2.22 -40.37
CA SER A 665 4.48 1.68 -39.29
C SER A 665 3.56 2.78 -38.75
N ARG A 666 2.55 2.43 -37.94
CA ARG A 666 1.50 3.39 -37.55
C ARG A 666 1.14 3.32 -36.09
N PHE A 667 0.81 4.49 -35.55
CA PHE A 667 0.03 4.58 -34.32
C PHE A 667 -1.46 4.57 -34.66
N ASP A 668 -2.28 3.92 -33.84
CA ASP A 668 -3.74 4.08 -33.85
C ASP A 668 -4.16 5.41 -33.20
N PRO A 669 -5.40 5.89 -33.41
CA PRO A 669 -5.86 7.16 -32.82
C PRO A 669 -5.79 7.18 -31.28
N GLU A 670 -5.74 6.00 -30.66
CA GLU A 670 -5.62 5.78 -29.22
C GLU A 670 -4.17 5.81 -28.71
N GLY A 671 -3.18 6.11 -29.55
CA GLY A 671 -1.77 6.20 -29.14
C GLY A 671 -1.08 4.84 -29.00
N VAL A 672 -1.62 3.78 -29.61
CA VAL A 672 -1.01 2.45 -29.65
C VAL A 672 -0.13 2.33 -30.88
N ILE A 673 1.16 2.03 -30.70
CA ILE A 673 2.06 1.73 -31.82
C ILE A 673 1.83 0.31 -32.31
N HIS A 674 1.75 0.16 -33.64
CA HIS A 674 1.79 -1.11 -34.35
C HIS A 674 3.04 -1.14 -35.21
N GLN A 675 3.94 -2.07 -34.93
CA GLN A 675 5.27 -2.10 -35.55
C GLN A 675 5.59 -3.50 -36.08
N ALA A 676 6.16 -3.55 -37.29
CA ALA A 676 6.84 -4.72 -37.84
C ALA A 676 8.35 -4.50 -37.72
N ILE A 677 9.09 -5.50 -37.23
CA ILE A 677 10.52 -5.38 -36.93
C ILE A 677 11.27 -6.59 -37.50
N CYS A 678 12.42 -6.38 -38.14
CA CYS A 678 13.43 -7.42 -38.34
C CYS A 678 14.08 -7.73 -36.97
N ALA A 679 13.73 -8.86 -36.37
CA ALA A 679 14.14 -9.22 -35.02
C ALA A 679 14.93 -10.54 -34.99
N GLY A 680 15.72 -10.72 -33.94
CA GLY A 680 16.49 -11.95 -33.72
C GLY A 680 17.60 -12.19 -34.76
N CYS A 681 17.98 -11.15 -35.51
CA CYS A 681 18.98 -11.24 -36.59
C CYS A 681 20.30 -11.82 -36.10
N GLY A 682 20.92 -12.68 -36.91
CA GLY A 682 22.03 -13.53 -36.46
C GLY A 682 21.61 -14.82 -35.75
N GLY A 683 20.32 -15.19 -35.84
CA GLY A 683 19.80 -16.50 -35.41
C GLY A 683 19.52 -16.61 -33.91
N ASN A 684 19.16 -15.50 -33.25
CA ASN A 684 18.85 -15.46 -31.82
C ASN A 684 17.36 -15.11 -31.59
N SER A 685 16.90 -15.23 -30.34
CA SER A 685 15.53 -14.86 -29.93
C SER A 685 15.55 -13.81 -28.81
N ALA A 686 16.46 -12.83 -28.89
CA ALA A 686 16.69 -11.85 -27.83
C ALA A 686 15.65 -10.72 -27.75
N LEU A 687 14.85 -10.51 -28.79
CA LEU A 687 13.76 -9.53 -28.77
C LEU A 687 12.82 -9.82 -27.57
N PRO A 688 12.44 -8.80 -26.79
CA PRO A 688 11.40 -8.96 -25.78
C PRO A 688 10.09 -9.42 -26.41
N VAL A 689 9.62 -10.62 -26.02
CA VAL A 689 8.35 -11.23 -26.45
C VAL A 689 7.39 -11.29 -25.26
N PHE A 690 6.13 -10.94 -25.49
CA PHE A 690 5.07 -10.95 -24.47
C PHE A 690 3.69 -11.03 -25.17
N PRO A 691 2.62 -11.49 -24.49
CA PRO A 691 2.68 -12.29 -23.26
C PRO A 691 3.43 -13.63 -23.47
N HIS A 692 3.68 -14.41 -22.42
CA HIS A 692 4.41 -15.69 -22.53
C HIS A 692 3.75 -16.71 -23.48
N ASN A 693 2.47 -16.53 -23.79
CA ASN A 693 1.69 -17.33 -24.73
C ASN A 693 1.49 -16.60 -26.08
N ALA A 694 2.32 -15.61 -26.39
CA ALA A 694 2.41 -14.99 -27.71
C ALA A 694 2.58 -16.05 -28.80
N TYR A 695 2.06 -15.75 -30.00
CA TYR A 695 1.95 -16.71 -31.11
C TYR A 695 3.25 -17.47 -31.41
N SER A 696 4.40 -16.78 -31.41
CA SER A 696 5.72 -17.39 -31.51
C SER A 696 6.73 -16.68 -30.60
N LEU A 697 7.33 -17.47 -29.70
CA LEU A 697 8.33 -16.99 -28.75
C LEU A 697 9.76 -16.98 -29.30
N THR A 698 9.99 -17.64 -30.43
CA THR A 698 11.34 -17.87 -30.97
C THR A 698 11.46 -17.42 -32.41
N ASN A 699 12.67 -16.98 -32.74
CA ASN A 699 13.13 -16.92 -34.13
C ASN A 699 13.45 -18.35 -34.59
N ASN A 700 12.61 -18.90 -35.46
CA ASN A 700 12.80 -20.24 -36.02
C ASN A 700 13.66 -20.23 -37.29
N ALA A 701 14.09 -19.05 -37.76
CA ALA A 701 14.92 -18.88 -38.93
C ALA A 701 16.41 -18.85 -38.57
N GLY A 702 17.27 -19.16 -39.55
CA GLY A 702 18.72 -19.17 -39.36
C GLY A 702 19.36 -17.79 -39.23
N ASN A 703 18.63 -16.71 -39.52
CA ASN A 703 19.11 -15.34 -39.47
C ASN A 703 18.11 -14.41 -38.77
N CYS A 704 17.17 -13.78 -39.47
CA CYS A 704 16.17 -12.89 -38.88
C CYS A 704 14.76 -13.49 -38.95
N ASN A 705 13.90 -13.01 -38.06
CA ASN A 705 12.46 -13.18 -38.15
C ASN A 705 11.77 -11.83 -38.06
N MET A 706 10.75 -11.62 -38.87
CA MET A 706 9.82 -10.52 -38.66
C MET A 706 9.10 -10.71 -37.33
N ALA A 707 8.95 -9.64 -36.55
CA ALA A 707 8.19 -9.61 -35.32
C ALA A 707 7.13 -8.51 -35.36
N ALA A 708 5.95 -8.79 -34.79
CA ALA A 708 4.92 -7.80 -34.51
C ALA A 708 5.08 -7.29 -33.09
N VAL A 709 4.99 -5.96 -32.91
CA VAL A 709 5.01 -5.31 -31.60
C VAL A 709 3.82 -4.36 -31.49
N GLN A 710 3.10 -4.46 -30.37
CA GLN A 710 2.01 -3.56 -30.00
C GLN A 710 2.22 -3.01 -28.58
N ILE A 711 2.35 -1.68 -28.48
CA ILE A 711 2.52 -0.98 -27.20
C ILE A 711 1.53 0.18 -27.16
N ALA A 712 0.70 0.22 -26.12
CA ALA A 712 -0.25 1.31 -25.90
C ALA A 712 0.37 2.40 -25.04
N PHE A 713 0.63 3.58 -25.60
CA PHE A 713 1.03 4.73 -24.82
C PHE A 713 -0.22 5.40 -24.25
N ALA A 714 -0.23 5.68 -22.95
CA ALA A 714 -1.37 6.35 -22.31
C ALA A 714 -1.67 7.70 -22.99
N LEU A 715 -2.91 7.87 -23.47
CA LEU A 715 -3.40 9.16 -23.95
C LEU A 715 -3.44 10.16 -22.79
N GLN A 716 -3.23 11.43 -23.13
CA GLN A 716 -3.34 12.53 -22.19
C GLN A 716 -4.82 12.85 -21.96
N SER A 717 -5.40 12.43 -20.84
CA SER A 717 -6.76 12.78 -20.42
C SER A 717 -6.79 13.49 -19.07
N ALA A 718 -7.83 14.29 -18.84
CA ALA A 718 -8.18 14.77 -17.51
C ALA A 718 -8.18 13.60 -16.52
N ASP A 719 -7.71 13.86 -15.31
CA ASP A 719 -7.56 12.92 -14.23
C ASP A 719 -7.81 13.63 -12.89
N VAL A 720 -8.34 12.88 -11.94
CA VAL A 720 -8.71 13.40 -10.62
C VAL A 720 -8.42 12.37 -9.54
N ASP A 721 -7.51 12.74 -8.64
CA ASP A 721 -7.21 11.96 -7.45
C ASP A 721 -7.23 12.89 -6.24
N LEU A 722 -8.41 13.03 -5.65
CA LEU A 722 -8.64 13.76 -4.41
C LEU A 722 -8.86 12.78 -3.25
N ASN A 723 -8.26 13.11 -2.13
CA ASN A 723 -8.34 12.36 -0.89
C ASN A 723 -9.05 13.20 0.17
N LEU A 724 -9.93 12.56 0.92
CA LEU A 724 -10.64 13.14 2.04
C LEU A 724 -9.80 12.99 3.32
N ALA A 725 -9.66 14.07 4.09
CA ALA A 725 -8.84 14.07 5.31
C ALA A 725 -9.39 13.16 6.43
N ALA A 726 -10.72 12.97 6.48
CA ALA A 726 -11.40 12.06 7.39
C ALA A 726 -12.71 11.60 6.75
N ASP A 727 -12.96 10.29 6.74
CA ASP A 727 -14.18 9.66 6.22
C ASP A 727 -15.42 9.90 7.11
N THR A 728 -15.19 10.34 8.36
CA THR A 728 -16.22 10.62 9.34
C THR A 728 -15.96 11.95 10.04
N LEU A 729 -16.94 12.86 10.05
CA LEU A 729 -16.86 14.17 10.71
C LEU A 729 -18.15 14.48 11.47
N CYS A 730 -18.12 15.48 12.35
CA CYS A 730 -19.32 15.98 13.02
C CYS A 730 -19.94 17.14 12.25
N ALA A 731 -21.27 17.24 12.30
CA ALA A 731 -21.98 18.38 11.70
C ALA A 731 -21.40 19.72 12.21
N GLY A 732 -21.11 20.64 11.30
CA GLY A 732 -20.42 21.90 11.58
C GLY A 732 -18.89 21.88 11.44
N ASN A 733 -18.25 20.71 11.35
CA ASN A 733 -16.83 20.60 11.02
C ASN A 733 -16.59 20.72 9.50
N GLN A 734 -15.38 21.14 9.12
CA GLN A 734 -14.99 21.24 7.72
C GLN A 734 -14.44 19.91 7.19
N ALA A 735 -15.03 19.42 6.10
CA ALA A 735 -14.44 18.41 5.24
C ALA A 735 -13.34 19.06 4.38
N PHE A 736 -12.24 18.34 4.19
CA PHE A 736 -11.11 18.78 3.37
C PHE A 736 -10.77 17.72 2.32
N LEU A 737 -10.78 18.13 1.06
CA LEU A 737 -10.30 17.36 -0.08
C LEU A 737 -8.94 17.90 -0.50
N SER A 738 -7.96 17.02 -0.64
CA SER A 738 -6.60 17.37 -1.09
C SER A 738 -6.07 16.31 -2.04
N GLY A 739 -5.22 16.69 -2.99
CA GLY A 739 -4.70 15.74 -3.98
C GLY A 739 -4.29 16.44 -5.26
N THR A 740 -4.49 15.78 -6.40
CA THR A 740 -4.03 16.26 -7.70
C THR A 740 -5.15 16.22 -8.75
N LEU A 741 -5.14 17.24 -9.61
CA LEU A 741 -5.90 17.28 -10.85
C LEU A 741 -4.90 17.07 -12.00
N GLY A 742 -4.86 15.85 -12.54
CA GLY A 742 -3.95 15.52 -13.64
C GLY A 742 -4.51 16.08 -14.94
N LEU A 743 -3.76 16.95 -15.62
CA LEU A 743 -4.10 17.62 -16.89
C LEU A 743 -5.40 18.44 -16.95
N ALA A 744 -6.30 18.29 -15.99
CA ALA A 744 -7.52 19.04 -15.83
C ALA A 744 -7.22 20.49 -15.45
N ASP A 745 -7.88 21.43 -16.12
CA ASP A 745 -7.76 22.87 -15.91
C ASP A 745 -8.96 23.46 -15.17
N SER A 746 -10.03 22.68 -15.00
CA SER A 746 -11.23 23.03 -14.25
C SER A 746 -11.79 21.84 -13.50
N VAL A 747 -12.52 22.12 -12.42
CA VAL A 747 -13.16 21.10 -11.58
C VAL A 747 -14.53 21.57 -11.11
N TYR A 748 -15.45 20.64 -10.91
CA TYR A 748 -16.74 20.83 -10.27
C TYR A 748 -16.89 19.78 -9.18
N ILE A 749 -17.30 20.20 -7.99
CA ILE A 749 -17.46 19.37 -6.80
C ILE A 749 -18.88 19.56 -6.31
N ASP A 750 -19.70 18.51 -6.43
CA ASP A 750 -20.96 18.36 -5.73
C ASP A 750 -20.69 17.69 -4.39
N TRP A 751 -20.96 18.37 -3.28
CA TRP A 751 -20.74 17.84 -1.94
C TRP A 751 -21.83 16.87 -1.48
N GLY A 752 -22.85 16.60 -2.31
CA GLY A 752 -23.92 15.65 -2.01
C GLY A 752 -25.01 16.18 -1.07
N ASP A 753 -24.83 17.39 -0.52
CA ASP A 753 -25.84 18.10 0.29
C ASP A 753 -26.61 19.17 -0.50
N GLY A 754 -26.42 19.20 -1.82
CA GLY A 754 -26.97 20.21 -2.74
C GLY A 754 -26.05 21.41 -2.97
N SER A 755 -24.90 21.49 -2.28
CA SER A 755 -23.88 22.49 -2.52
C SER A 755 -22.93 22.06 -3.64
N ILE A 756 -22.79 22.89 -4.66
CA ILE A 756 -21.87 22.67 -5.78
C ILE A 756 -20.90 23.84 -5.88
N VAL A 757 -19.61 23.54 -6.00
CA VAL A 757 -18.55 24.54 -6.25
C VAL A 757 -17.76 24.13 -7.50
N GLY A 758 -17.25 25.09 -8.28
CA GLY A 758 -16.42 24.74 -9.43
C GLY A 758 -15.79 25.91 -10.16
N GLY A 759 -14.91 25.59 -11.10
CA GLY A 759 -14.15 26.52 -11.93
C GLY A 759 -12.66 26.18 -12.03
N ASN A 760 -11.84 27.15 -12.44
CA ASN A 760 -10.39 26.99 -12.58
C ASN A 760 -9.70 27.12 -11.22
N MET A 761 -9.88 26.13 -10.35
CA MET A 761 -9.34 26.10 -9.00
C MET A 761 -8.59 24.80 -8.72
N GLN A 762 -7.46 24.92 -8.02
CA GLN A 762 -6.61 23.81 -7.62
C GLN A 762 -6.89 23.41 -6.16
N PRO A 763 -6.69 22.14 -5.78
CA PRO A 763 -6.86 21.70 -4.39
C PRO A 763 -5.90 22.44 -3.45
N PRO A 764 -6.20 22.52 -2.14
CA PRO A 764 -7.27 21.83 -1.43
C PRO A 764 -8.65 22.52 -1.50
N TYR A 765 -9.71 21.73 -1.36
CA TYR A 765 -11.10 22.17 -1.28
C TYR A 765 -11.68 21.91 0.10
N ASN A 766 -12.61 22.76 0.56
CA ASN A 766 -13.28 22.59 1.84
C ASN A 766 -14.79 22.83 1.77
N HIS A 767 -15.51 22.18 2.68
CA HIS A 767 -16.96 22.34 2.82
C HIS A 767 -17.42 22.04 4.25
N THR A 768 -18.50 22.68 4.69
CA THR A 768 -19.08 22.46 6.01
C THR A 768 -20.50 21.91 5.86
N TYR A 769 -20.72 20.70 6.37
CA TYR A 769 -22.04 20.07 6.36
C TYR A 769 -22.91 20.57 7.51
N GLY A 770 -24.09 21.08 7.17
CA GLY A 770 -25.08 21.57 8.14
C GLY A 770 -26.02 20.49 8.68
N LEU A 771 -26.17 19.37 7.97
CA LEU A 771 -27.01 18.24 8.36
C LEU A 771 -26.16 16.98 8.53
N ALA A 772 -26.58 16.12 9.45
CA ALA A 772 -25.98 14.81 9.63
C ALA A 772 -26.57 13.80 8.65
N GLY A 773 -25.76 12.83 8.25
CA GLY A 773 -26.11 11.78 7.29
C GLY A 773 -24.92 11.35 6.43
N PRO A 774 -25.08 10.27 5.65
CA PRO A 774 -24.14 9.91 4.61
C PRO A 774 -24.27 10.90 3.43
N PHE A 775 -23.14 11.35 2.90
CA PHE A 775 -23.06 12.14 1.67
C PHE A 775 -22.08 11.50 0.70
N VAL A 776 -22.37 11.62 -0.59
CA VAL A 776 -21.47 11.22 -1.67
C VAL A 776 -21.01 12.48 -2.36
N ILE A 777 -19.72 12.79 -2.21
CA ILE A 777 -19.07 13.88 -2.91
C ILE A 777 -18.79 13.39 -4.33
N THR A 778 -19.31 14.09 -5.34
CA THR A 778 -19.00 13.83 -6.75
C THR A 778 -18.07 14.92 -7.25
N VAL A 779 -16.89 14.53 -7.71
CA VAL A 779 -15.91 15.41 -8.31
C VAL A 779 -15.90 15.14 -9.81
N GLU A 780 -15.97 16.20 -10.61
CA GLU A 780 -15.82 16.17 -12.06
C GLU A 780 -14.69 17.13 -12.44
N ALA A 781 -13.57 16.58 -12.89
CA ALA A 781 -12.44 17.34 -13.40
C ALA A 781 -12.47 17.37 -14.92
N TYR A 782 -12.19 18.52 -15.50
CA TYR A 782 -12.25 18.77 -16.94
C TYR A 782 -10.93 19.34 -17.43
N ASP A 783 -10.44 18.83 -18.55
CA ASP A 783 -9.43 19.47 -19.38
C ASP A 783 -10.15 20.17 -20.53
N THR A 784 -10.39 21.47 -20.41
CA THR A 784 -11.16 22.25 -21.40
C THR A 784 -10.43 22.42 -22.73
N VAL A 785 -9.12 22.18 -22.74
CA VAL A 785 -8.28 22.22 -23.94
C VAL A 785 -8.42 20.91 -24.73
N CYS A 786 -8.39 19.76 -24.06
CA CYS A 786 -8.57 18.45 -24.70
C CYS A 786 -10.02 17.96 -24.77
N ALA A 787 -10.95 18.68 -24.15
CA ALA A 787 -12.34 18.26 -23.96
C ALA A 787 -12.47 16.87 -23.32
N THR A 788 -11.54 16.51 -22.42
CA THR A 788 -11.60 15.27 -21.64
C THR A 788 -12.10 15.56 -20.23
N GLN A 789 -12.70 14.56 -19.59
CA GLN A 789 -13.20 14.66 -18.23
C GLN A 789 -12.86 13.40 -17.43
N ALA A 790 -12.62 13.57 -16.14
CA ALA A 790 -12.53 12.50 -15.17
C ALA A 790 -13.51 12.76 -14.02
N SER A 791 -14.03 11.69 -13.44
CA SER A 791 -14.92 11.78 -12.30
C SER A 791 -14.44 10.87 -11.18
N GLN A 792 -14.65 11.31 -9.95
CA GLN A 792 -14.36 10.56 -8.74
C GLN A 792 -15.51 10.74 -7.76
N GLN A 793 -15.94 9.64 -7.15
CA GLN A 793 -16.87 9.70 -6.02
C GLN A 793 -16.14 9.41 -4.71
N ILE A 794 -16.51 10.16 -3.67
CA ILE A 794 -15.93 10.02 -2.32
C ILE A 794 -17.07 10.03 -1.31
N SER A 795 -17.17 8.98 -0.50
CA SER A 795 -18.17 8.91 0.56
C SER A 795 -17.66 9.60 1.83
N ILE A 796 -18.54 10.33 2.51
CA ILE A 796 -18.30 10.91 3.83
C ILE A 796 -19.51 10.70 4.72
N PHE A 797 -19.29 10.37 5.98
CA PHE A 797 -20.34 10.30 6.99
C PHE A 797 -20.28 11.49 7.94
N ILE A 798 -21.38 12.24 8.03
CA ILE A 798 -21.52 13.34 8.98
C ILE A 798 -22.36 12.86 10.16
N SER A 799 -21.71 12.71 11.32
CA SER A 799 -22.37 12.31 12.56
C SER A 799 -23.08 13.49 13.20
N THR A 800 -24.24 13.23 13.81
CA THR A 800 -24.71 14.04 14.92
C THR A 800 -23.87 13.75 16.16
N PRO A 801 -23.62 14.72 17.05
CA PRO A 801 -23.16 14.41 18.40
C PRO A 801 -24.24 13.53 19.05
N ASP A 802 -23.95 12.25 19.25
CA ASP A 802 -24.81 11.41 20.10
C ASP A 802 -24.41 11.76 21.54
N PRO A 803 -25.31 12.33 22.37
CA PRO A 803 -24.92 12.76 23.70
C PRO A 803 -24.42 11.53 24.47
N PRO A 804 -23.12 11.46 24.81
CA PRO A 804 -22.63 10.36 25.62
C PRO A 804 -23.39 10.38 26.95
N LYS A 805 -23.59 9.22 27.56
CA LYS A 805 -24.29 9.06 28.82
C LYS A 805 -23.44 8.25 29.77
N ALA A 806 -22.96 8.89 30.84
CA ALA A 806 -22.17 8.25 31.88
C ALA A 806 -23.11 7.51 32.85
N ALA A 807 -23.26 6.20 32.66
CA ALA A 807 -24.17 5.39 33.48
C ALA A 807 -23.61 3.99 33.75
N MET A 808 -22.90 3.85 34.86
CA MET A 808 -22.42 2.57 35.41
C MET A 808 -23.08 2.25 36.76
N ASN A 809 -23.12 0.97 37.12
CA ASN A 809 -23.55 0.47 38.42
C ASN A 809 -22.32 0.29 39.33
N LEU A 810 -22.36 0.89 40.52
CA LEU A 810 -21.29 0.81 41.51
C LEU A 810 -21.50 -0.41 42.42
N VAL A 811 -20.51 -1.29 42.49
CA VAL A 811 -20.49 -2.47 43.35
C VAL A 811 -19.28 -2.40 44.28
N TYR A 812 -19.52 -2.39 45.59
CA TYR A 812 -18.48 -2.50 46.62
C TYR A 812 -19.08 -2.99 47.94
N ASP A 813 -18.25 -3.60 48.79
CA ASP A 813 -18.59 -3.91 50.18
C ASP A 813 -17.90 -2.91 51.12
N ARG A 814 -18.70 -2.14 51.87
CA ARG A 814 -18.21 -1.17 52.87
C ARG A 814 -17.39 -1.80 54.00
N CYS A 815 -17.52 -3.10 54.21
CA CYS A 815 -16.79 -3.90 55.20
C CYS A 815 -15.67 -4.71 54.56
N ASP A 816 -15.35 -4.50 53.28
CA ASP A 816 -14.21 -5.15 52.64
C ASP A 816 -12.89 -4.63 53.23
N THR A 817 -12.01 -5.57 53.57
CA THR A 817 -10.66 -5.26 54.05
C THR A 817 -9.68 -5.00 52.92
N ALA A 818 -9.99 -5.44 51.69
CA ALA A 818 -9.20 -5.15 50.49
C ALA A 818 -9.52 -3.78 49.87
N LEU A 819 -10.63 -3.15 50.29
CA LEU A 819 -11.09 -1.84 49.82
C LEU A 819 -11.34 -1.81 48.30
N HIS A 820 -11.95 -2.89 47.79
CA HIS A 820 -12.20 -3.15 46.38
C HIS A 820 -13.48 -2.46 45.88
N VAL A 821 -13.41 -1.89 44.69
CA VAL A 821 -14.56 -1.28 43.99
C VAL A 821 -14.62 -1.74 42.53
N GLU A 822 -15.83 -2.05 42.07
CA GLU A 822 -16.11 -2.34 40.68
C GLU A 822 -17.20 -1.40 40.12
N LEU A 823 -17.00 -0.90 38.91
CA LEU A 823 -18.02 -0.23 38.11
C LEU A 823 -18.43 -1.12 36.94
N HIS A 824 -19.72 -1.43 36.86
CA HIS A 824 -20.30 -2.28 35.82
C HIS A 824 -21.13 -1.46 34.82
N PRO A 825 -21.10 -1.73 33.51
CA PRO A 825 -21.89 -1.00 32.54
C PRO A 825 -23.39 -1.21 32.76
N THR A 826 -24.22 -0.21 32.44
CA THR A 826 -25.69 -0.33 32.41
C THR A 826 -26.19 -0.23 30.98
N ASP A 827 -27.44 -0.64 30.71
CA ASP A 827 -28.11 -0.45 29.41
C ASP A 827 -28.23 1.03 29.00
N SER A 828 -28.00 1.95 29.93
CA SER A 828 -27.98 3.39 29.69
C SER A 828 -26.60 3.97 29.38
N LEU A 829 -25.52 3.18 29.43
CA LEU A 829 -24.18 3.64 29.12
C LEU A 829 -24.06 3.86 27.60
N VAL A 830 -23.75 5.08 27.18
CA VAL A 830 -23.49 5.42 25.77
C VAL A 830 -22.17 6.18 25.73
N SER A 831 -21.09 5.58 25.25
CA SER A 831 -19.81 6.28 25.06
C SER A 831 -18.90 5.57 24.08
N GLN A 832 -17.96 6.32 23.49
CA GLN A 832 -16.87 5.77 22.69
C GLN A 832 -15.59 5.56 23.52
N ALA A 833 -15.44 6.32 24.60
CA ALA A 833 -14.38 6.16 25.59
C ALA A 833 -14.87 6.55 26.98
N LEU A 834 -14.18 6.05 28.01
CA LEU A 834 -14.42 6.38 29.41
C LEU A 834 -13.15 6.89 30.07
N LEU A 835 -13.27 7.97 30.83
CA LEU A 835 -12.26 8.46 31.76
C LEU A 835 -12.80 8.39 33.18
N VAL A 836 -12.16 7.61 34.05
CA VAL A 836 -12.50 7.50 35.46
C VAL A 836 -11.44 8.16 36.31
N LEU A 837 -11.85 9.04 37.21
CA LEU A 837 -11.01 9.59 38.27
C LEU A 837 -11.46 8.93 39.58
N TRP A 838 -10.59 8.13 40.21
CA TRP A 838 -10.95 7.32 41.38
C TRP A 838 -10.99 8.11 42.70
N GLY A 839 -10.61 9.39 42.69
CA GLY A 839 -10.69 10.28 43.86
C GLY A 839 -9.52 10.15 44.84
N ASP A 840 -8.55 9.28 44.58
CA ASP A 840 -7.30 9.09 45.34
C ASP A 840 -6.04 9.58 44.60
N GLY A 841 -6.23 10.26 43.47
CA GLY A 841 -5.18 10.72 42.58
C GLY A 841 -4.91 9.78 41.39
N ASN A 842 -5.50 8.57 41.37
CA ASN A 842 -5.42 7.67 40.23
C ASN A 842 -6.53 7.96 39.21
N SER A 843 -6.22 7.71 37.93
CA SER A 843 -7.15 7.82 36.82
C SER A 843 -7.02 6.64 35.87
N HIS A 844 -8.10 6.33 35.17
CA HIS A 844 -8.19 5.22 34.23
C HIS A 844 -8.84 5.72 32.93
N TYR A 845 -8.18 5.54 31.79
CA TYR A 845 -8.72 5.87 30.47
C TYR A 845 -8.84 4.59 29.66
N GLU A 846 -10.06 4.26 29.22
CA GLU A 846 -10.35 2.96 28.60
C GLU A 846 -11.26 3.11 27.39
N ARG A 847 -11.03 2.29 26.36
CA ARG A 847 -11.84 2.28 25.13
C ARG A 847 -12.88 1.16 25.05
N MET A 848 -12.84 0.13 25.91
CA MET A 848 -13.94 -0.84 26.16
C MET A 848 -13.48 -2.08 26.98
N GLN A 849 -13.09 -1.92 28.24
CA GLN A 849 -13.03 -3.03 29.20
C GLN A 849 -13.95 -2.75 30.39
N CYS A 850 -14.78 -3.74 30.72
CA CYS A 850 -15.75 -3.70 31.82
C CYS A 850 -15.81 -5.09 32.48
N PRO A 851 -15.95 -5.18 33.82
CA PRO A 851 -16.07 -4.06 34.77
C PRO A 851 -14.74 -3.31 34.98
N LEU A 852 -14.83 -2.04 35.37
CA LEU A 852 -13.67 -1.23 35.76
C LEU A 852 -13.42 -1.44 37.25
N ILE A 853 -12.18 -1.72 37.62
CA ILE A 853 -11.80 -2.19 38.96
C ILE A 853 -10.76 -1.27 39.58
N HIS A 854 -10.90 -0.97 40.87
CA HIS A 854 -9.89 -0.22 41.63
C HIS A 854 -9.83 -0.65 43.11
N ASP A 855 -8.61 -0.74 43.64
CA ASP A 855 -8.34 -1.08 45.05
C ASP A 855 -7.78 0.14 45.79
N TYR A 856 -8.47 0.60 46.83
CA TYR A 856 -8.00 1.71 47.67
C TYR A 856 -7.00 1.24 48.74
N ARG A 857 -6.18 2.15 49.25
CA ARG A 857 -5.22 1.85 50.34
C ARG A 857 -5.33 2.86 51.48
N GLY A 858 -5.86 2.41 52.62
CA GLY A 858 -5.84 3.16 53.89
C GLY A 858 -6.73 4.41 53.91
N ILE A 859 -7.69 4.54 52.97
CA ILE A 859 -8.65 5.64 52.90
C ILE A 859 -10.02 5.12 53.36
N TYR A 860 -10.53 5.67 54.47
CA TYR A 860 -11.79 5.23 55.09
C TYR A 860 -12.84 6.36 55.21
N GLY A 861 -12.57 7.51 54.58
CA GLY A 861 -13.52 8.62 54.43
C GLY A 861 -14.37 8.47 53.15
N PRO A 862 -15.32 9.38 52.89
CA PRO A 862 -16.06 9.40 51.64
C PRO A 862 -15.11 9.71 50.46
N ILE A 863 -15.07 8.83 49.47
CA ILE A 863 -14.27 8.97 48.24
C ILE A 863 -15.23 9.22 47.08
N THR A 864 -15.00 10.29 46.31
CA THR A 864 -15.81 10.61 45.12
C THR A 864 -15.10 10.10 43.87
N ILE A 865 -15.73 9.15 43.18
CA ILE A 865 -15.33 8.65 41.87
C ILE A 865 -16.04 9.48 40.80
N THR A 866 -15.30 10.00 39.83
CA THR A 866 -15.85 10.76 38.70
C THR A 866 -15.71 9.94 37.42
N LEU A 867 -16.83 9.62 36.78
CA LEU A 867 -16.89 8.91 35.50
C LEU A 867 -17.24 9.90 34.40
N ILE A 868 -16.41 9.98 33.36
CA ILE A 868 -16.63 10.85 32.20
C ILE A 868 -16.80 9.97 30.96
N ALA A 869 -17.99 9.97 30.38
CA ALA A 869 -18.29 9.35 29.10
C ALA A 869 -17.99 10.35 27.98
N LEU A 870 -17.19 9.94 26.99
CA LEU A 870 -16.72 10.80 25.90
C LEU A 870 -17.26 10.31 24.55
N ASP A 871 -17.72 11.27 23.74
CA ASP A 871 -17.77 11.15 22.29
C ASP A 871 -16.44 11.67 21.74
N THR A 872 -15.57 10.76 21.34
CA THR A 872 -14.23 11.11 20.84
C THR A 872 -14.25 11.70 19.43
N LEU A 873 -15.38 11.60 18.72
CA LEU A 873 -15.56 12.15 17.38
C LEU A 873 -16.05 13.60 17.45
N CYS A 874 -17.10 13.89 18.22
CA CYS A 874 -17.68 15.25 18.31
C CYS A 874 -17.32 16.04 19.56
N GLY A 875 -16.52 15.46 20.47
CA GLY A 875 -16.00 16.14 21.65
C GLY A 875 -17.05 16.41 22.73
N ALA A 876 -18.21 15.78 22.66
CA ALA A 876 -19.21 15.84 23.72
C ALA A 876 -18.79 14.96 24.91
N ALA A 877 -19.21 15.35 26.12
CA ALA A 877 -18.94 14.60 27.33
C ALA A 877 -20.13 14.64 28.30
N ASP A 878 -20.35 13.55 29.02
CA ASP A 878 -21.27 13.47 30.15
C ASP A 878 -20.54 12.94 31.38
N THR A 879 -20.94 13.40 32.56
CA THR A 879 -20.22 13.13 33.82
C THR A 879 -21.16 12.58 34.89
N ALA A 880 -20.78 11.45 35.47
CA ALA A 880 -21.45 10.86 36.62
C ALA A 880 -20.51 10.81 37.84
N TYR A 881 -21.11 10.88 39.02
CA TYR A 881 -20.39 10.84 40.29
C TYR A 881 -20.87 9.68 41.15
N TYR A 882 -19.93 8.95 41.74
CA TYR A 882 -20.20 7.88 42.69
C TYR A 882 -19.45 8.15 44.00
N VAL A 883 -20.06 7.79 45.13
CA VAL A 883 -19.43 7.96 46.44
C VAL A 883 -19.32 6.61 47.13
N VAL A 884 -18.09 6.20 47.46
CA VAL A 884 -17.81 5.00 48.25
C VAL A 884 -17.32 5.41 49.63
N THR A 885 -17.67 4.63 50.66
CA THR A 885 -17.18 4.83 52.03
C THR A 885 -16.87 3.49 52.68
N PHE A 886 -15.60 3.27 52.99
CA PHE A 886 -15.14 2.06 53.67
C PHE A 886 -15.07 2.26 55.16
N ARG A 887 -15.37 1.20 55.92
CA ARG A 887 -15.30 1.26 57.37
C ARG A 887 -13.95 0.76 57.90
N PRO A 888 -13.29 1.51 58.79
CA PRO A 888 -12.03 1.07 59.40
C PRO A 888 -12.14 -0.29 60.12
N PRO A 889 -11.01 -0.98 60.35
CA PRO A 889 -10.93 -2.14 61.23
C PRO A 889 -11.40 -1.83 62.66
N LEU A 890 -11.92 -2.84 63.36
CA LEU A 890 -12.29 -2.73 64.78
C LEU A 890 -11.02 -2.46 65.60
N GLY A 891 -11.03 -1.42 66.43
CA GLY A 891 -9.89 -1.09 67.28
C GLY A 891 -9.79 -2.00 68.52
N GLU A 892 -8.61 -2.04 69.12
CA GLU A 892 -8.35 -2.81 70.34
C GLU A 892 -9.23 -2.37 71.52
N ILE A 893 -9.53 -3.31 72.40
CA ILE A 893 -10.32 -3.08 73.62
C ILE A 893 -9.44 -2.46 74.70
N ASN A 894 -9.82 -1.27 75.18
CA ASN A 894 -9.18 -0.56 76.28
C ASN A 894 -10.16 -0.46 77.47
N GLY A 895 -9.70 -0.69 78.71
CA GLY A 895 -10.55 -0.62 79.90
C GLY A 895 -9.94 -1.25 81.15
N GLU A 896 -10.72 -1.25 82.25
CA GLU A 896 -10.34 -1.85 83.53
C GLU A 896 -11.56 -2.34 84.34
N VAL A 897 -11.31 -3.18 85.36
CA VAL A 897 -12.31 -3.59 86.37
C VAL A 897 -11.75 -3.35 87.77
N LEU A 898 -12.58 -2.79 88.66
CA LEU A 898 -12.25 -2.41 90.04
C LEU A 898 -13.11 -3.21 91.04
N VAL A 899 -12.52 -3.63 92.18
CA VAL A 899 -13.15 -4.44 93.24
C VAL A 899 -12.82 -3.95 94.65
N ASN A 900 -13.77 -4.09 95.59
CA ASN A 900 -13.53 -3.96 97.04
C ASN A 900 -13.11 -5.34 97.62
N PRO A 901 -11.91 -5.49 98.19
CA PRO A 901 -11.31 -6.81 98.48
C PRO A 901 -11.95 -7.60 99.63
N CYS A 902 -12.82 -6.98 100.45
CA CYS A 902 -13.43 -7.65 101.61
C CYS A 902 -14.96 -7.55 101.58
N GLY A 903 -15.65 -8.69 101.62
CA GLY A 903 -17.11 -8.75 101.64
C GLY A 903 -17.69 -10.11 101.31
N ASN A 904 -18.90 -10.39 101.81
CA ASN A 904 -19.65 -11.59 101.41
C ASN A 904 -20.32 -11.45 100.03
N GLU A 905 -20.54 -10.22 99.57
CA GLU A 905 -20.95 -9.87 98.19
C GLU A 905 -20.32 -8.53 97.74
N PRO A 906 -19.06 -8.51 97.26
CA PRO A 906 -18.45 -7.29 96.78
C PRO A 906 -19.03 -6.85 95.43
N LEU A 907 -19.21 -5.53 95.28
CA LEU A 907 -19.62 -4.88 94.03
C LEU A 907 -18.41 -4.68 93.11
N MET A 908 -18.49 -5.20 91.89
CA MET A 908 -17.53 -5.01 90.81
C MET A 908 -17.98 -3.85 89.91
N TYR A 909 -17.04 -3.03 89.46
CA TYR A 909 -17.24 -2.01 88.43
C TYR A 909 -16.29 -2.22 87.26
N GLY A 910 -16.78 -2.18 86.03
CA GLY A 910 -15.97 -2.27 84.82
C GLY A 910 -16.30 -1.18 83.80
N GLU A 911 -15.28 -0.62 83.17
CA GLU A 911 -15.40 0.32 82.05
C GLU A 911 -14.49 -0.12 80.88
N ALA A 912 -15.02 -0.08 79.65
CA ALA A 912 -14.28 -0.46 78.44
C ALA A 912 -14.82 0.22 77.18
N TYR A 913 -13.92 0.46 76.24
CA TYR A 913 -14.20 1.01 74.92
C TYR A 913 -13.28 0.42 73.85
N ALA A 914 -13.74 0.42 72.60
CA ALA A 914 -12.97 0.06 71.42
C ALA A 914 -13.40 0.95 70.25
N ASN A 915 -12.44 1.46 69.48
CA ASN A 915 -12.76 2.31 68.33
C ASN A 915 -13.55 1.53 67.29
N TYR A 916 -14.60 2.15 66.74
CA TYR A 916 -15.53 1.55 65.77
C TYR A 916 -16.39 0.39 66.28
N ALA A 917 -16.25 -0.02 67.54
CA ALA A 917 -17.18 -0.94 68.19
C ALA A 917 -18.54 -0.26 68.37
N THR A 918 -19.59 -0.94 67.92
CA THR A 918 -20.97 -0.47 68.13
C THR A 918 -21.51 -0.85 69.51
N GLN A 919 -20.98 -1.92 70.11
CA GLN A 919 -21.40 -2.43 71.42
C GLN A 919 -20.21 -2.99 72.19
N ILE A 920 -20.27 -2.88 73.51
CA ILE A 920 -19.38 -3.58 74.46
C ILE A 920 -20.25 -4.54 75.28
N LEU A 921 -19.83 -5.79 75.38
CA LEU A 921 -20.53 -6.87 76.08
C LEU A 921 -19.62 -7.40 77.19
N TRP A 922 -20.10 -7.35 78.44
CA TRP A 922 -19.39 -7.83 79.62
C TRP A 922 -19.92 -9.18 80.06
N TYR A 923 -19.03 -10.11 80.37
CA TYR A 923 -19.36 -11.44 80.85
C TYR A 923 -18.75 -11.64 82.25
N PRO A 924 -19.52 -11.35 83.32
CA PRO A 924 -19.03 -11.34 84.71
C PRO A 924 -18.38 -12.62 85.24
N ALA A 925 -18.68 -13.79 84.64
CA ALA A 925 -18.13 -15.09 85.04
C ALA A 925 -17.63 -15.85 83.79
N GLY A 926 -16.91 -15.15 82.92
CA GLY A 926 -16.60 -15.62 81.56
C GLY A 926 -17.86 -15.89 80.74
N PHE A 927 -17.70 -16.50 79.57
CA PHE A 927 -18.81 -16.77 78.63
C PHE A 927 -19.93 -17.69 79.17
N SER A 928 -19.78 -18.20 80.39
CA SER A 928 -20.82 -18.98 81.08
C SER A 928 -21.97 -18.11 81.61
N SER A 929 -21.78 -16.78 81.73
CA SER A 929 -22.82 -15.84 82.17
C SER A 929 -23.46 -15.10 80.99
N PRO A 930 -24.73 -14.65 81.12
CA PRO A 930 -25.33 -13.77 80.13
C PRO A 930 -24.60 -12.41 80.08
N PRO A 931 -24.39 -11.83 78.88
CA PRO A 931 -23.64 -10.59 78.77
C PRO A 931 -24.42 -9.37 79.23
N LEU A 932 -23.74 -8.48 79.95
CA LEU A 932 -24.22 -7.14 80.26
C LEU A 932 -23.75 -6.19 79.16
N ARG A 933 -24.67 -5.49 78.48
CA ARG A 933 -24.33 -4.61 77.35
C ARG A 933 -24.10 -3.19 77.78
N GLY A 934 -22.98 -2.55 77.50
CA GLY A 934 -22.74 -1.15 77.83
C GLY A 934 -21.26 -0.87 78.04
N ARG A 935 -20.82 0.38 77.90
CA ARG A 935 -19.42 0.75 78.13
C ARG A 935 -19.02 0.65 79.60
N GLU A 936 -19.93 0.99 80.50
CA GLU A 936 -19.77 0.90 81.96
C GLU A 936 -20.78 -0.08 82.55
N ARG A 937 -20.32 -0.98 83.43
CA ARG A 937 -21.16 -1.99 84.08
C ARG A 937 -20.77 -2.26 85.52
N PHE A 938 -21.79 -2.60 86.32
CA PHE A 938 -21.67 -3.03 87.70
C PHE A 938 -22.28 -4.42 87.86
N TRP A 939 -21.69 -5.29 88.69
CA TRP A 939 -22.23 -6.60 89.06
C TRP A 939 -21.70 -7.06 90.42
N THR A 940 -22.36 -8.04 91.06
CA THR A 940 -21.90 -8.62 92.34
C THR A 940 -21.42 -10.06 92.15
N VAL A 941 -20.56 -10.53 93.06
CA VAL A 941 -20.04 -11.91 93.07
C VAL A 941 -20.31 -12.61 94.41
N GLY A 942 -20.50 -13.93 94.38
CA GLY A 942 -21.16 -14.72 95.45
C GLY A 942 -20.28 -15.20 96.62
N GLY A 943 -19.23 -14.45 96.98
CA GLY A 943 -18.36 -14.76 98.12
C GLY A 943 -16.86 -14.79 97.78
N PRO A 944 -16.00 -15.13 98.76
CA PRO A 944 -14.54 -15.18 98.58
C PRO A 944 -14.12 -16.19 97.50
N GLY A 945 -13.19 -15.80 96.62
CA GLY A 945 -12.70 -16.63 95.50
C GLY A 945 -12.10 -15.82 94.35
N GLU A 946 -11.56 -16.52 93.34
CA GLU A 946 -11.07 -15.92 92.09
C GLU A 946 -12.17 -15.83 91.01
N TYR A 947 -12.23 -14.70 90.31
CA TYR A 947 -13.21 -14.42 89.26
C TYR A 947 -12.55 -13.94 87.97
N THR A 948 -12.94 -14.50 86.82
CA THR A 948 -12.49 -14.07 85.47
C THR A 948 -13.63 -13.44 84.68
N VAL A 949 -13.41 -12.22 84.16
CA VAL A 949 -14.38 -11.43 83.39
C VAL A 949 -13.93 -11.41 81.93
N ALA A 950 -14.84 -11.69 80.99
CA ALA A 950 -14.59 -11.51 79.55
C ALA A 950 -15.31 -10.28 79.02
N VAL A 951 -14.64 -9.48 78.19
CA VAL A 951 -15.21 -8.28 77.56
C VAL A 951 -15.10 -8.40 76.06
N VAL A 952 -16.22 -8.26 75.35
CA VAL A 952 -16.30 -8.36 73.89
C VAL A 952 -16.67 -7.01 73.31
N ALA A 953 -15.80 -6.47 72.45
CA ALA A 953 -16.16 -5.36 71.57
C ALA A 953 -16.78 -5.92 70.28
N TRP A 954 -17.94 -5.41 69.90
CA TRP A 954 -18.66 -5.86 68.71
C TRP A 954 -19.01 -4.71 67.79
N ASP A 955 -18.53 -4.77 66.56
CA ASP A 955 -19.06 -4.00 65.45
C ASP A 955 -20.19 -4.79 64.76
N SER A 956 -21.43 -4.40 65.03
CA SER A 956 -22.61 -5.03 64.48
C SER A 956 -22.91 -4.68 63.02
N LEU A 957 -22.31 -3.62 62.42
CA LEU A 957 -22.57 -3.33 60.99
C LEU A 957 -21.66 -4.13 60.04
N CYS A 958 -20.50 -4.59 60.53
CA CYS A 958 -19.57 -5.46 59.79
C CYS A 958 -19.40 -6.84 60.44
N ASP A 959 -20.17 -7.13 61.49
CA ASP A 959 -20.12 -8.35 62.35
C ASP A 959 -18.70 -8.77 62.80
N ARG A 960 -17.86 -7.80 63.18
CA ARG A 960 -16.49 -8.04 63.67
C ARG A 960 -16.46 -8.00 65.20
N ARG A 961 -15.71 -8.89 65.85
CA ARG A 961 -15.58 -8.97 67.31
C ARG A 961 -14.15 -9.08 67.75
N ASP A 962 -13.85 -8.49 68.90
CA ASP A 962 -12.61 -8.68 69.64
C ASP A 962 -12.94 -9.03 71.10
N THR A 963 -12.03 -9.67 71.84
CA THR A 963 -12.27 -10.12 73.23
C THR A 963 -11.03 -9.99 74.11
N VAL A 964 -11.21 -9.48 75.33
CA VAL A 964 -10.18 -9.43 76.39
C VAL A 964 -10.68 -10.07 77.69
N PHE A 965 -9.75 -10.55 78.53
CA PHE A 965 -10.04 -11.19 79.82
C PHE A 965 -9.28 -10.54 80.98
N TRP A 966 -9.90 -10.42 82.16
CA TRP A 966 -9.30 -9.93 83.41
C TRP A 966 -9.67 -10.81 84.62
N THR A 967 -8.77 -10.97 85.61
CA THR A 967 -8.93 -11.87 86.78
C THR A 967 -8.75 -11.12 88.11
N TYR A 968 -9.58 -11.43 89.14
CA TYR A 968 -9.62 -10.76 90.47
C TYR A 968 -9.88 -11.73 91.64
N GLU A 969 -9.44 -11.42 92.87
CA GLU A 969 -9.58 -12.25 94.11
C GLU A 969 -10.33 -11.50 95.25
N VAL A 970 -11.12 -12.21 96.08
CA VAL A 970 -11.94 -11.68 97.21
C VAL A 970 -11.70 -12.45 98.53
N LEU A 971 -11.58 -11.78 99.69
CA LEU A 971 -11.24 -12.34 101.03
C LEU A 971 -12.39 -12.33 102.09
N PRO A 972 -12.39 -13.21 103.13
CA PRO A 972 -13.41 -13.26 104.23
C PRO A 972 -13.24 -12.22 105.37
N ILE A 973 -14.29 -11.95 106.17
CA ILE A 973 -14.38 -10.91 107.25
C ILE A 973 -14.07 -11.47 108.67
N ASP A 974 -13.30 -10.74 109.50
CA ASP A 974 -12.95 -11.08 110.91
C ASP A 974 -14.02 -10.64 111.96
N ASP A 975 -14.25 -11.43 113.04
CA ASP A 975 -15.19 -11.15 114.15
C ASP A 975 -14.48 -10.56 115.40
N PRO A 976 -14.73 -9.29 115.79
CA PRO A 976 -14.07 -8.63 116.91
C PRO A 976 -14.53 -9.07 118.32
N ASP A 977 -15.64 -9.80 118.48
CA ASP A 977 -16.11 -10.25 119.81
C ASP A 977 -15.25 -11.39 120.42
N ALA A 978 -14.33 -11.96 119.64
CA ALA A 978 -13.43 -13.04 120.06
C ALA A 978 -12.26 -12.58 120.97
N ILE A 979 -12.03 -11.27 121.16
CA ILE A 979 -10.87 -10.72 121.88
C ILE A 979 -11.26 -10.33 123.32
N GLN A 980 -11.13 -11.28 124.26
CA GLN A 980 -11.48 -11.07 125.68
C GLN A 980 -10.31 -11.36 126.63
N PHE A 981 -10.05 -10.43 127.55
CA PHE A 981 -9.05 -10.55 128.61
C PHE A 981 -9.69 -11.07 129.92
N PRO A 982 -9.19 -12.15 130.53
CA PRO A 982 -9.78 -12.72 131.74
C PRO A 982 -9.57 -11.83 132.99
N ASN A 983 -10.49 -11.88 133.94
CA ASN A 983 -10.50 -10.99 135.11
C ASN A 983 -9.87 -11.59 136.39
N MET A 984 -9.46 -12.86 136.37
CA MET A 984 -8.80 -13.54 137.48
C MET A 984 -7.92 -14.69 136.98
N PHE A 985 -6.81 -14.94 137.67
CA PHE A 985 -5.97 -16.14 137.48
C PHE A 985 -5.32 -16.55 138.81
N SER A 986 -5.01 -17.83 138.96
CA SER A 986 -4.54 -18.46 140.20
C SER A 986 -3.28 -19.27 139.94
N PRO A 987 -2.08 -18.68 140.08
CA PRO A 987 -0.83 -19.38 139.80
C PRO A 987 -0.46 -20.32 140.96
N ASN A 988 -1.23 -21.40 141.14
CA ASN A 988 -1.04 -22.46 142.14
C ASN A 988 -0.39 -23.73 141.53
N ASN A 989 -0.20 -23.74 140.19
CA ASN A 989 0.45 -24.77 139.39
C ASN A 989 -0.35 -26.08 139.29
N ASP A 990 -1.68 -25.98 139.24
CA ASP A 990 -2.61 -27.11 139.03
C ASP A 990 -2.97 -27.36 137.54
N GLY A 991 -2.53 -26.48 136.63
CA GLY A 991 -2.77 -26.53 135.19
C GLY A 991 -3.99 -25.74 134.71
N ILE A 992 -4.76 -25.11 135.61
CA ILE A 992 -6.01 -24.41 135.31
C ILE A 992 -5.86 -22.93 135.68
N ASN A 993 -5.95 -22.05 134.67
CA ASN A 993 -5.85 -20.59 134.86
C ASN A 993 -4.60 -20.15 135.65
N ASP A 994 -3.49 -20.86 135.46
CA ASP A 994 -2.20 -20.55 136.10
C ASP A 994 -1.56 -19.25 135.58
N ALA A 995 -2.06 -18.70 134.47
CA ALA A 995 -1.54 -17.49 133.87
C ALA A 995 -2.65 -16.63 133.25
N PHE A 996 -2.43 -15.31 133.26
CA PHE A 996 -3.22 -14.33 132.52
C PHE A 996 -2.83 -14.34 131.04
N ARG A 997 -3.77 -14.70 130.15
CA ARG A 997 -3.61 -14.81 128.67
C ARG A 997 -4.95 -14.65 127.92
N LEU A 998 -4.92 -14.40 126.61
CA LEU A 998 -6.09 -14.45 125.71
C LEU A 998 -6.47 -15.90 125.35
N SER A 999 -7.66 -16.10 124.74
CA SER A 999 -8.02 -17.37 124.07
C SER A 999 -7.22 -17.56 122.77
N GLU A 1000 -7.02 -18.81 122.33
CA GLU A 1000 -6.28 -19.08 121.08
C GLU A 1000 -6.92 -18.42 119.85
N SER A 1001 -8.25 -18.42 119.75
CA SER A 1001 -8.98 -17.76 118.67
C SER A 1001 -8.83 -16.23 118.73
N GLY A 1002 -8.84 -15.65 119.92
CA GLY A 1002 -8.62 -14.22 120.11
C GLY A 1002 -7.19 -13.80 119.77
N ALA A 1003 -6.20 -14.66 120.00
CA ALA A 1003 -4.81 -14.40 119.61
C ALA A 1003 -4.59 -14.50 118.08
N GLN A 1004 -5.29 -15.39 117.37
CA GLN A 1004 -5.17 -15.54 115.90
C GLN A 1004 -5.88 -14.45 115.10
N ALA A 1005 -6.93 -13.84 115.66
CA ALA A 1005 -7.67 -12.75 115.00
C ALA A 1005 -6.88 -11.43 114.99
N LEU A 1006 -5.77 -11.35 115.73
CA LEU A 1006 -4.98 -10.13 115.89
C LEU A 1006 -3.77 -10.13 114.97
N SER A 1007 -3.63 -9.05 114.20
CA SER A 1007 -2.40 -8.73 113.46
C SER A 1007 -1.40 -7.95 114.34
N ASP A 1008 -1.85 -7.31 115.44
CA ASP A 1008 -0.98 -6.57 116.40
C ASP A 1008 -1.60 -6.46 117.82
N LEU A 1009 -0.78 -6.44 118.89
CA LEU A 1009 -1.16 -6.26 120.32
C LEU A 1009 -0.09 -5.47 121.10
N ALA A 1010 -0.50 -4.60 122.02
CA ALA A 1010 0.34 -3.99 123.04
C ALA A 1010 -0.36 -3.99 124.41
N LEU A 1011 0.12 -4.80 125.37
CA LEU A 1011 -0.45 -4.98 126.71
C LEU A 1011 0.55 -4.60 127.82
N THR A 1012 0.11 -3.87 128.85
CA THR A 1012 0.89 -3.56 130.06
C THR A 1012 0.05 -3.75 131.33
N VAL A 1013 0.65 -4.31 132.39
CA VAL A 1013 0.02 -4.57 133.69
C VAL A 1013 0.73 -3.82 134.82
N TYR A 1014 -0.03 -3.27 135.76
CA TYR A 1014 0.39 -2.41 136.86
C TYR A 1014 -0.13 -2.92 138.22
N ASP A 1015 0.62 -2.66 139.30
CA ASP A 1015 0.15 -2.89 140.67
C ASP A 1015 -0.74 -1.73 141.18
N ARG A 1016 -1.26 -1.87 142.40
CA ARG A 1016 -2.16 -0.86 143.02
C ARG A 1016 -1.51 0.52 143.26
N TRP A 1017 -0.19 0.62 143.19
CA TRP A 1017 0.56 1.86 143.37
C TRP A 1017 0.98 2.47 142.03
N GLY A 1018 0.54 1.88 140.91
CA GLY A 1018 0.87 2.32 139.56
C GLY A 1018 2.23 1.83 139.07
N GLN A 1019 2.91 0.92 139.79
CA GLN A 1019 4.16 0.35 139.32
C GLN A 1019 3.89 -0.69 138.24
N LYS A 1020 4.51 -0.55 137.06
CA LYS A 1020 4.46 -1.55 135.99
C LYS A 1020 5.12 -2.85 136.45
N VAL A 1021 4.36 -3.95 136.40
CA VAL A 1021 4.79 -5.29 136.79
C VAL A 1021 4.91 -6.27 135.62
N PHE A 1022 4.23 -6.01 134.48
CA PHE A 1022 4.35 -6.82 133.26
C PHE A 1022 4.05 -6.00 131.99
N ALA A 1023 4.59 -6.39 130.84
CA ALA A 1023 4.15 -5.91 129.53
C ALA A 1023 4.58 -6.86 128.41
N THR A 1024 3.84 -6.85 127.29
CA THR A 1024 4.07 -7.68 126.10
C THR A 1024 3.48 -7.02 124.86
N THR A 1025 4.00 -7.38 123.69
CA THR A 1025 3.37 -7.10 122.39
C THR A 1025 3.00 -8.38 121.64
N ASP A 1026 3.19 -9.54 122.27
CA ASP A 1026 2.86 -10.84 121.69
C ASP A 1026 1.41 -11.20 122.01
N PRO A 1027 0.52 -11.37 121.00
CA PRO A 1027 -0.86 -11.84 121.21
C PRO A 1027 -0.98 -13.18 121.94
N ALA A 1028 0.05 -14.03 121.90
CA ALA A 1028 0.07 -15.35 122.54
C ALA A 1028 0.68 -15.35 123.97
N PHE A 1029 0.80 -14.19 124.61
CA PHE A 1029 1.41 -14.06 125.93
C PHE A 1029 0.74 -14.90 127.03
N ALA A 1030 1.49 -15.23 128.09
CA ALA A 1030 0.97 -15.80 129.33
C ALA A 1030 1.74 -15.28 130.56
N TRP A 1031 1.09 -14.49 131.41
CA TRP A 1031 1.72 -13.90 132.61
C TRP A 1031 1.36 -14.66 133.89
N ASP A 1032 2.37 -15.15 134.60
CA ASP A 1032 2.25 -16.03 135.78
C ASP A 1032 2.15 -15.28 137.13
N GLY A 1033 2.04 -13.95 137.10
CA GLY A 1033 1.91 -13.15 138.32
C GLY A 1033 3.21 -12.93 139.10
N ARG A 1034 4.38 -13.13 138.48
CA ARG A 1034 5.68 -12.77 139.06
C ARG A 1034 6.14 -11.39 138.58
N PHE A 1035 6.90 -10.72 139.43
CA PHE A 1035 7.67 -9.54 139.06
C PHE A 1035 9.10 -9.67 139.57
N ARG A 1036 10.08 -9.56 138.66
CA ARG A 1036 11.52 -9.77 138.94
C ARG A 1036 11.79 -11.12 139.62
N ASN A 1037 11.17 -12.18 139.09
CA ASN A 1037 11.21 -13.57 139.60
C ASN A 1037 10.68 -13.79 141.02
N ARG A 1038 10.13 -12.77 141.69
CA ARG A 1038 9.44 -12.94 142.97
C ARG A 1038 7.93 -12.99 142.74
N PRO A 1039 7.21 -13.90 143.42
CA PRO A 1039 5.76 -13.90 143.37
C PRO A 1039 5.22 -12.59 143.93
N LEU A 1040 4.32 -11.96 143.18
CA LEU A 1040 3.62 -10.76 143.64
C LEU A 1040 2.62 -11.12 144.75
N LEU A 1041 2.21 -10.16 145.56
CA LEU A 1041 1.23 -10.39 146.63
C LEU A 1041 -0.17 -10.62 146.04
N ASP A 1042 -1.00 -11.37 146.76
CA ASP A 1042 -2.40 -11.56 146.37
C ASP A 1042 -3.13 -10.21 146.39
N GLY A 1043 -3.86 -9.93 145.32
CA GLY A 1043 -4.49 -8.64 145.13
C GLY A 1043 -4.89 -8.36 143.69
N VAL A 1044 -5.43 -7.17 143.47
CA VAL A 1044 -5.91 -6.70 142.17
C VAL A 1044 -4.80 -5.91 141.46
N TYR A 1045 -4.57 -6.26 140.20
CA TYR A 1045 -3.65 -5.63 139.26
C TYR A 1045 -4.45 -5.04 138.10
N PHE A 1046 -3.95 -3.99 137.46
CA PHE A 1046 -4.67 -3.29 136.38
C PHE A 1046 -3.92 -3.42 135.07
N TYR A 1047 -4.62 -3.63 133.96
CA TYR A 1047 -4.01 -3.75 132.63
C TYR A 1047 -4.59 -2.75 131.62
N VAL A 1048 -3.77 -2.43 130.62
CA VAL A 1048 -4.13 -1.67 129.42
C VAL A 1048 -3.63 -2.43 128.20
N ALA A 1049 -4.51 -2.67 127.22
CA ALA A 1049 -4.22 -3.36 125.97
C ALA A 1049 -4.72 -2.57 124.75
N GLN A 1050 -3.91 -2.44 123.70
CA GLN A 1050 -4.31 -1.93 122.39
C GLN A 1050 -4.06 -3.00 121.33
N TRP A 1051 -4.95 -3.17 120.34
CA TRP A 1051 -4.86 -4.25 119.36
C TRP A 1051 -5.45 -3.91 117.99
N THR A 1052 -5.07 -4.64 116.94
CA THR A 1052 -5.60 -4.52 115.56
C THR A 1052 -5.81 -5.89 114.89
N THR A 1053 -6.87 -6.04 114.08
CA THR A 1053 -7.23 -7.25 113.30
C THR A 1053 -6.72 -7.23 111.85
N SER A 1054 -6.68 -8.39 111.18
CA SER A 1054 -6.23 -8.54 109.78
C SER A 1054 -7.06 -7.75 108.76
N CYS A 1055 -8.34 -7.48 109.07
CA CYS A 1055 -9.23 -6.62 108.29
C CYS A 1055 -9.11 -5.12 108.62
N GLY A 1056 -8.15 -4.72 109.46
CA GLY A 1056 -7.84 -3.31 109.76
C GLY A 1056 -8.67 -2.66 110.87
N ILE A 1057 -9.38 -3.43 111.69
CA ILE A 1057 -10.15 -2.92 112.85
C ILE A 1057 -9.24 -2.87 114.08
N SER A 1058 -9.12 -1.71 114.73
CA SER A 1058 -8.33 -1.50 115.96
C SER A 1058 -9.20 -1.27 117.20
N GLY A 1059 -8.71 -1.66 118.39
CA GLY A 1059 -9.41 -1.50 119.68
C GLY A 1059 -8.48 -1.30 120.88
N GLU A 1060 -9.03 -0.82 122.00
CA GLU A 1060 -8.33 -0.64 123.28
C GLU A 1060 -9.18 -1.18 124.44
N ALA A 1061 -8.53 -1.83 125.41
CA ALA A 1061 -9.16 -2.40 126.59
C ALA A 1061 -8.40 -2.03 127.87
N HIS A 1062 -9.11 -1.58 128.89
CA HIS A 1062 -8.59 -1.35 130.24
C HIS A 1062 -9.36 -2.22 131.23
N GLY A 1063 -8.66 -2.89 132.13
CA GLY A 1063 -9.33 -3.78 133.08
C GLY A 1063 -8.52 -4.04 134.34
N ALA A 1064 -9.14 -4.77 135.26
CA ALA A 1064 -8.50 -5.24 136.48
C ALA A 1064 -8.47 -6.77 136.48
N VAL A 1065 -7.30 -7.35 136.76
CA VAL A 1065 -7.10 -8.78 136.91
C VAL A 1065 -6.73 -9.10 138.35
N THR A 1066 -7.44 -10.04 138.97
CA THR A 1066 -7.17 -10.46 140.35
C THR A 1066 -6.22 -11.64 140.36
N LEU A 1067 -5.11 -11.51 141.11
CA LEU A 1067 -4.19 -12.60 141.41
C LEU A 1067 -4.49 -13.11 142.83
N ASN A 1068 -4.89 -14.37 142.94
CA ASN A 1068 -5.13 -15.03 144.23
C ASN A 1068 -4.51 -16.44 144.21
N LYS A 1069 -3.56 -16.70 145.10
CA LYS A 1069 -2.81 -17.97 145.12
C LYS A 1069 -3.41 -19.02 146.05
N THR A 1070 -4.48 -18.69 146.78
CA THR A 1070 -5.04 -19.55 147.83
C THR A 1070 -6.45 -20.07 147.51
N LEU A 1071 -7.00 -19.73 146.34
CA LEU A 1071 -8.21 -20.38 145.83
C LEU A 1071 -7.84 -21.73 145.18
N PRO A 1072 -8.62 -22.80 145.43
CA PRO A 1072 -8.40 -24.10 144.82
C PRO A 1072 -8.75 -24.13 143.33
#